data_AF-A0A8S1VDN4-F1
#
_entry.id   AF-A0A8S1VDN4-F1
#
_cell.length_a   1.000
_cell.length_b   1.000
_cell.length_c   1.000
_cell.angle_alpha   90.00
_cell.angle_beta   90.00
_cell.angle_gamma   90.00
#
_symmetry.space_group_name_H-M   'P 1'
#
loop_
_entity.id
_entity.type
_entity.pdbx_description
1 polymer ?
#
loop_
_entity_poly.entity_id
_entity_poly.type
_entity_poly.pdbx_seq_one_letter_code
_entity_poly.pdbx_strand_id
1 'polypeptide(L)'
;MKQNSEILLCKLHRYVKDKWNWVNTGYIHFNSKNEMLLLEKNTSLEVFAVPVKQQHDFYFDGEEGIQFQFNEQYGLSFKSKEGAQVVWNRIQNILNTEEDDDESIVLTPINEGTLPLILDAMNKLVEGGTQAKQMLSSYLLNQKDYFEMLNSLFIQLEKDHNQNLLQIMCSIVKNIVTVSENELFQMILNDQNYLFIFGALEYDEEMTKKNFIPHRQFLEKNVQFLEVVQFKSKDRLKTIHFIYRLQYLRDCGLAYYIDECQLMLIKIVLTCYVDLLKYIENSKEFLIELIDQLRNFNFQALKFINEMCSVFKEFQDLNKALIFQKLGEYGLYEIIEDYMVDSLQDFQKQKNKFKKLKLNIQDDTFQKVPTMILEVVISCLQHYPYNFRQYIISEHQQVLKYPLFNLIVDQAFKNDLYLETLKLLIDNSQDDQNEALDCFLQQFYPKLSQQISQQSGTELKTQFVEISLGLSRNLKASIKEVLIVNQITLKIGFILQEKNKIVQTKCLQFFKILVLQRDEDINKEVIMALPNLICPLLLYKGLRENLMYSQLLEIVKIIYEGGNQNLMKCLEQELKQWERHSNYSKVHEIVKNLKGNCMKNQFRTSNVEYKPQQQINYTVVDDEIDLFKSVQGHSTNLHKQTQKKLVDYDDDVEIITKKTKID
;
A
#
# COMPACT_ATOMS: atom_id res chain seq x y z
N MET A 1 -20.82 4.13 -17.32
CA MET A 1 -22.08 3.94 -16.56
C MET A 1 -22.45 2.46 -16.62
N LYS A 2 -22.74 1.82 -15.47
CA LYS A 2 -22.96 0.37 -15.37
C LYS A 2 -24.28 -0.04 -16.03
N GLN A 3 -24.33 -1.23 -16.64
CA GLN A 3 -25.51 -1.82 -17.32
C GLN A 3 -26.82 -1.85 -16.49
N ASN A 4 -26.75 -1.72 -15.16
CA ASN A 4 -27.93 -1.73 -14.29
C ASN A 4 -28.71 -0.40 -14.24
N SER A 5 -28.20 0.71 -14.81
CA SER A 5 -28.90 2.00 -14.74
C SER A 5 -30.11 2.10 -15.68
N GLU A 6 -30.16 1.33 -16.77
CA GLU A 6 -31.28 1.40 -17.72
C GLU A 6 -32.61 0.91 -17.14
N ILE A 7 -32.58 0.02 -16.15
CA ILE A 7 -33.77 -0.55 -15.50
C ILE A 7 -34.54 0.53 -14.72
N LEU A 8 -33.86 1.56 -14.21
CA LEU A 8 -34.46 2.66 -13.45
C LEU A 8 -34.91 3.84 -14.32
N LEU A 9 -34.79 3.73 -15.65
CA LEU A 9 -35.21 4.78 -16.58
C LEU A 9 -36.73 4.82 -16.71
N CYS A 10 -37.34 5.98 -16.50
CA CYS A 10 -38.78 6.18 -16.62
C CYS A 10 -39.13 7.54 -17.26
N LYS A 11 -40.39 7.65 -17.67
CA LYS A 11 -41.02 8.91 -18.08
C LYS A 11 -41.90 9.42 -16.95
N LEU A 12 -41.75 10.69 -16.61
CA LEU A 12 -42.63 11.40 -15.69
C LEU A 12 -43.79 12.03 -16.45
N HIS A 13 -44.98 11.81 -15.93
CA HIS A 13 -46.23 12.39 -16.39
C HIS A 13 -46.91 13.13 -15.24
N ARG A 14 -47.61 14.22 -15.58
CA ARG A 14 -48.44 15.01 -14.65
C ARG A 14 -49.88 15.02 -15.14
N TYR A 15 -50.82 14.81 -14.24
CA TYR A 15 -52.25 14.79 -14.56
C TYR A 15 -52.83 16.21 -14.49
N VAL A 16 -53.32 16.73 -15.61
CA VAL A 16 -53.93 18.07 -15.71
C VAL A 16 -55.13 18.03 -16.67
N LYS A 17 -56.29 18.53 -16.24
CA LYS A 17 -57.54 18.60 -17.05
C LYS A 17 -57.93 17.25 -17.66
N ASP A 18 -58.05 16.23 -16.82
CA ASP A 18 -58.44 14.86 -17.20
C ASP A 18 -57.52 14.16 -18.21
N LYS A 19 -56.25 14.58 -18.30
CA LYS A 19 -55.24 13.95 -19.18
C LYS A 19 -53.87 13.91 -18.54
N TRP A 20 -53.14 12.84 -18.82
CA TRP A 20 -51.71 12.70 -18.48
C TRP A 20 -50.84 13.42 -19.51
N ASN A 21 -50.08 14.42 -19.05
CA ASN A 21 -49.15 15.17 -19.88
C ASN A 21 -47.71 14.75 -19.54
N TRP A 22 -46.92 14.48 -20.57
CA TRP A 22 -45.49 14.18 -20.40
C TRP A 22 -44.73 15.40 -19.86
N VAL A 23 -43.84 15.18 -18.89
CA VAL A 23 -43.03 16.23 -18.25
C VAL A 23 -41.55 16.06 -18.56
N ASN A 24 -40.96 14.91 -18.22
CA ASN A 24 -39.54 14.65 -18.46
C ASN A 24 -39.24 13.13 -18.52
N THR A 25 -38.01 12.76 -18.87
CA THR A 25 -37.50 11.38 -18.87
C THR A 25 -36.18 11.32 -18.12
N GLY A 26 -36.07 10.41 -17.17
CA GLY A 26 -34.93 10.37 -16.25
C GLY A 26 -34.79 9.07 -15.50
N TYR A 27 -33.79 9.02 -14.63
CA TYR A 27 -33.51 7.89 -13.76
C TYR A 27 -34.04 8.18 -12.37
N ILE A 28 -34.71 7.20 -11.77
CA ILE A 28 -35.13 7.29 -10.37
C ILE A 28 -33.96 7.00 -9.44
N HIS A 29 -33.80 7.86 -8.43
CA HIS A 29 -32.83 7.71 -7.36
C HIS A 29 -33.48 7.96 -5.99
N PHE A 30 -32.90 7.42 -4.92
CA PHE A 30 -33.32 7.68 -3.54
C PHE A 30 -32.12 8.22 -2.77
N ASN A 31 -32.26 9.38 -2.13
CA ASN A 31 -31.19 9.97 -1.32
C ASN A 31 -31.19 9.44 0.13
N SER A 32 -30.24 9.92 0.94
CA SER A 32 -30.11 9.56 2.35
C SER A 32 -31.27 10.04 3.24
N LYS A 33 -32.14 10.92 2.74
CA LYS A 33 -33.35 11.40 3.42
C LYS A 33 -34.63 10.66 2.98
N ASN A 34 -34.48 9.54 2.26
CA ASN A 34 -35.60 8.77 1.69
C ASN A 34 -36.50 9.56 0.73
N GLU A 35 -35.95 10.59 0.06
CA GLU A 35 -36.65 11.29 -1.02
C GLU A 35 -36.43 10.57 -2.36
N MET A 36 -37.51 10.36 -3.10
CA MET A 36 -37.49 9.85 -4.47
C MET A 36 -37.22 11.01 -5.44
N LEU A 37 -36.11 10.91 -6.16
CA LEU A 37 -35.60 11.90 -7.10
C LEU A 37 -35.74 11.39 -8.53
N LEU A 38 -36.09 12.27 -9.46
CA LEU A 38 -35.88 12.04 -10.90
C LEU A 38 -34.72 12.88 -11.40
N LEU A 39 -33.67 12.22 -11.86
CA LEU A 39 -32.52 12.86 -12.50
C LEU A 39 -32.68 12.77 -14.02
N GLU A 40 -32.64 13.91 -14.71
CA GLU A 40 -32.82 13.98 -16.16
C GLU A 40 -31.74 13.17 -16.90
N LYS A 41 -32.16 12.38 -17.91
CA LYS A 41 -31.32 11.37 -18.56
C LYS A 41 -29.98 11.90 -19.10
N ASN A 42 -29.95 13.12 -19.64
CA ASN A 42 -28.79 13.66 -20.36
C ASN A 42 -27.93 14.61 -19.52
N THR A 43 -28.53 15.31 -18.56
CA THR A 43 -27.87 16.36 -17.78
C THR A 43 -27.63 15.95 -16.32
N SER A 44 -28.29 14.88 -15.85
CA SER A 44 -28.34 14.48 -14.45
C SER A 44 -28.86 15.57 -13.50
N LEU A 45 -29.52 16.60 -14.04
CA LEU A 45 -30.16 17.64 -13.24
C LEU A 45 -31.42 17.08 -12.57
N GLU A 46 -31.64 17.50 -11.33
CA GLU A 46 -32.82 17.13 -10.57
C GLU A 46 -34.07 17.78 -11.17
N VAL A 47 -35.03 16.95 -11.59
CA VAL A 47 -36.33 17.39 -12.13
C VAL A 47 -37.35 17.55 -11.01
N PHE A 48 -37.34 16.62 -10.05
CA PHE A 48 -38.13 16.71 -8.82
C PHE A 48 -37.50 15.86 -7.72
N ALA A 49 -37.81 16.23 -6.47
CA ALA A 49 -37.61 15.45 -5.26
C ALA A 49 -38.94 15.32 -4.52
N VAL A 50 -39.40 14.11 -4.25
CA VAL A 50 -40.60 13.85 -3.44
C VAL A 50 -40.22 13.00 -2.23
N PRO A 51 -40.48 13.47 -1.00
CA PRO A 51 -40.32 12.63 0.19
C PRO A 51 -41.28 11.45 0.11
N VAL A 52 -40.78 10.23 0.34
CA VAL A 52 -41.65 9.04 0.37
C VAL A 52 -42.26 8.92 1.77
N LYS A 53 -43.50 9.39 1.90
CA LYS A 53 -44.28 9.38 3.15
C LYS A 53 -45.69 8.88 2.89
N GLN A 54 -46.37 8.39 3.93
CA GLN A 54 -47.75 7.85 3.80
C GLN A 54 -48.75 8.88 3.24
N GLN A 55 -48.53 10.17 3.51
CA GLN A 55 -49.39 11.28 3.04
C GLN A 55 -49.40 11.52 1.51
N HIS A 56 -48.51 10.87 0.74
CA HIS A 56 -48.34 11.11 -0.70
C HIS A 56 -48.98 10.02 -1.60
N ASP A 57 -49.76 9.10 -1.02
CA ASP A 57 -50.58 8.08 -1.72
C ASP A 57 -49.90 7.48 -2.96
N PHE A 58 -48.88 6.65 -2.75
CA PHE A 58 -48.22 5.91 -3.83
C PHE A 58 -49.04 4.67 -4.22
N TYR A 59 -49.19 4.45 -5.52
CA TYR A 59 -49.90 3.32 -6.10
C TYR A 59 -49.11 2.69 -7.25
N PHE A 60 -48.95 1.38 -7.23
CA PHE A 60 -48.37 0.62 -8.33
C PHE A 60 -49.46 -0.14 -9.09
N ASP A 61 -49.49 0.00 -10.41
CA ASP A 61 -50.50 -0.63 -11.27
C ASP A 61 -50.29 -2.13 -11.48
N GLY A 62 -49.20 -2.70 -10.97
CA GLY A 62 -48.84 -4.11 -11.12
C GLY A 62 -48.09 -4.43 -12.42
N GLU A 63 -47.85 -3.43 -13.27
CA GLU A 63 -47.12 -3.52 -14.54
C GLU A 63 -45.96 -2.53 -14.58
N GLU A 64 -46.07 -1.43 -15.33
CA GLU A 64 -44.98 -0.50 -15.63
C GLU A 64 -45.20 0.90 -15.04
N GLY A 65 -46.28 1.11 -14.27
CA GLY A 65 -46.73 2.42 -13.83
C GLY A 65 -46.77 2.59 -12.31
N ILE A 66 -46.14 3.66 -11.80
CA ILE A 66 -46.29 4.11 -10.41
C ILE A 66 -46.93 5.49 -10.40
N GLN A 67 -48.06 5.64 -9.72
CA GLN A 67 -48.76 6.92 -9.54
C GLN A 67 -48.58 7.41 -8.10
N PHE A 68 -48.52 8.72 -7.90
CA PHE A 68 -48.41 9.32 -6.57
C PHE A 68 -48.94 10.75 -6.54
N GLN A 69 -49.32 11.22 -5.34
CA GLN A 69 -49.86 12.55 -5.12
C GLN A 69 -48.86 13.42 -4.33
N PHE A 70 -48.31 14.45 -4.98
CA PHE A 70 -47.39 15.40 -4.36
C PHE A 70 -47.65 16.81 -4.87
N ASN A 71 -48.39 17.62 -4.12
CA ASN A 71 -49.03 18.88 -4.56
C ASN A 71 -50.07 18.69 -5.69
N GLU A 72 -49.78 17.80 -6.63
CA GLU A 72 -50.56 17.41 -7.80
C GLU A 72 -50.35 15.91 -8.07
N GLN A 73 -51.11 15.35 -9.01
CA GLN A 73 -51.03 13.92 -9.33
C GLN A 73 -49.98 13.64 -10.41
N TYR A 74 -49.05 12.75 -10.10
CA TYR A 74 -47.94 12.35 -10.96
C TYR A 74 -47.96 10.85 -11.26
N GLY A 75 -47.33 10.48 -12.37
CA GLY A 75 -47.20 9.11 -12.85
C GLY A 75 -45.84 8.85 -13.46
N LEU A 76 -45.19 7.77 -13.05
CA LEU A 76 -43.94 7.26 -13.62
C LEU A 76 -44.27 6.07 -14.51
N SER A 77 -43.82 6.10 -15.75
CA SER A 77 -43.93 4.98 -16.69
C SER A 77 -42.53 4.45 -17.00
N PHE A 78 -42.27 3.22 -16.57
CA PHE A 78 -40.99 2.52 -16.76
C PHE A 78 -40.95 1.78 -18.09
N LYS A 79 -39.76 1.43 -18.55
CA LYS A 79 -39.58 0.63 -19.79
C LYS A 79 -39.91 -0.86 -19.59
N SER A 80 -39.87 -1.33 -18.34
CA SER A 80 -40.20 -2.71 -18.01
C SER A 80 -40.79 -2.80 -16.61
N LYS A 81 -41.59 -3.85 -16.39
CA LYS A 81 -42.19 -4.18 -15.10
C LYS A 81 -41.16 -4.37 -14.01
N GLU A 82 -40.01 -4.97 -14.32
CA GLU A 82 -38.92 -5.16 -13.37
C GLU A 82 -38.39 -3.82 -12.83
N GLY A 83 -38.31 -2.80 -13.69
CA GLY A 83 -37.91 -1.45 -13.30
C GLY A 83 -38.89 -0.80 -12.33
N ALA A 84 -40.18 -0.86 -12.65
CA ALA A 84 -41.23 -0.35 -11.77
C ALA A 84 -41.26 -1.11 -10.43
N GLN A 85 -41.13 -2.44 -10.46
CA GLN A 85 -41.12 -3.27 -9.26
C GLN A 85 -39.96 -2.94 -8.32
N VAL A 86 -38.76 -2.67 -8.84
CA VAL A 86 -37.60 -2.27 -8.01
C VAL A 86 -37.87 -0.96 -7.27
N VAL A 87 -38.42 0.04 -7.96
CA VAL A 87 -38.78 1.33 -7.35
C VAL A 87 -39.93 1.17 -6.37
N TRP A 88 -40.95 0.38 -6.71
CA TRP A 88 -42.09 0.10 -5.84
C TRP A 88 -41.68 -0.62 -4.56
N ASN A 89 -40.83 -1.65 -4.64
CA ASN A 89 -40.31 -2.33 -3.46
C ASN A 89 -39.53 -1.36 -2.55
N ARG A 90 -38.80 -0.40 -3.13
CA ARG A 90 -38.09 0.61 -2.35
C ARG A 90 -39.06 1.58 -1.66
N ILE A 91 -40.11 2.03 -2.35
CA ILE A 91 -41.19 2.84 -1.78
C ILE A 91 -41.87 2.09 -0.64
N GLN A 92 -42.27 0.84 -0.86
CA GLN A 92 -42.90 0.00 0.17
C GLN A 92 -41.97 -0.24 1.35
N ASN A 93 -40.68 -0.48 1.13
CA ASN A 93 -39.73 -0.61 2.22
C ASN A 93 -39.63 0.68 3.02
N ILE A 94 -39.62 1.85 2.39
CA ILE A 94 -39.60 3.14 3.09
C ILE A 94 -40.91 3.35 3.88
N LEU A 95 -42.07 3.10 3.27
CA LEU A 95 -43.39 3.28 3.91
C LEU A 95 -43.69 2.27 5.03
N ASN A 96 -43.12 1.05 4.93
CA ASN A 96 -43.24 -0.02 5.92
C ASN A 96 -42.10 -0.01 6.95
N THR A 97 -41.07 0.82 6.75
CA THR A 97 -40.19 1.19 7.86
C THR A 97 -41.05 2.11 8.71
N GLU A 98 -41.49 1.62 9.88
CA GLU A 98 -42.29 2.42 10.81
C GLU A 98 -41.64 3.81 10.93
N GLU A 99 -42.39 4.83 10.52
CA GLU A 99 -42.07 6.23 10.78
C GLU A 99 -42.12 6.43 12.30
N ASP A 100 -41.01 6.15 12.99
CA ASP A 100 -40.59 6.94 14.15
C ASP A 100 -40.06 8.31 13.65
N ASP A 101 -40.89 9.03 12.89
CA ASP A 101 -40.78 10.49 12.78
C ASP A 101 -41.35 11.07 14.10
N ASP A 102 -40.58 10.92 15.20
CA ASP A 102 -40.60 11.68 16.48
C ASP A 102 -40.22 10.85 17.73
N GLU A 103 -39.21 9.98 17.67
CA GLU A 103 -38.27 9.93 18.80
C GLU A 103 -37.18 10.97 18.55
N SER A 104 -37.52 12.24 18.73
CA SER A 104 -36.49 13.25 18.94
C SER A 104 -35.68 12.78 20.15
N ILE A 105 -34.48 12.27 19.93
CA ILE A 105 -33.57 11.96 21.03
C ILE A 105 -33.42 13.24 21.81
N VAL A 106 -33.87 13.26 23.06
CA VAL A 106 -33.64 14.37 23.98
C VAL A 106 -32.92 13.77 25.18
N LEU A 107 -31.61 13.99 25.22
CA LEU A 107 -30.85 13.67 26.42
C LEU A 107 -31.28 14.61 27.54
N THR A 108 -31.32 14.09 28.76
CA THR A 108 -31.64 14.89 29.95
C THR A 108 -30.67 16.07 30.09
N PRO A 109 -31.12 17.22 30.63
CA PRO A 109 -30.26 18.37 30.87
C PRO A 109 -29.04 17.98 31.72
N ILE A 110 -27.86 18.49 31.36
CA ILE A 110 -26.59 18.15 32.01
C ILE A 110 -26.53 18.75 33.42
N ASN A 111 -26.44 17.89 34.43
CA ASN A 111 -26.09 18.21 35.82
C ASN A 111 -25.58 16.95 36.54
N GLU A 112 -25.05 17.10 37.76
CA GLU A 112 -24.48 15.99 38.54
C GLU A 112 -25.45 14.81 38.72
N GLY A 113 -26.74 15.09 38.97
CA GLY A 113 -27.76 14.06 39.21
C GLY A 113 -28.24 13.35 37.95
N THR A 114 -28.06 13.95 36.76
CA THR A 114 -28.53 13.40 35.49
C THR A 114 -27.46 12.68 34.70
N LEU A 115 -26.16 12.82 35.03
CA LEU A 115 -25.07 12.12 34.34
C LEU A 115 -25.29 10.60 34.22
N PRO A 116 -25.70 9.86 35.28
CA PRO A 116 -26.00 8.44 35.14
C PRO A 116 -27.15 8.15 34.16
N LEU A 117 -28.15 9.03 34.10
CA LEU A 117 -29.30 8.90 33.19
C LEU A 117 -28.89 9.17 31.74
N ILE A 118 -28.02 10.16 31.52
CA ILE A 118 -27.44 10.45 30.20
C ILE A 118 -26.64 9.25 29.71
N LEU A 119 -25.80 8.67 30.59
CA LEU A 119 -25.01 7.49 30.25
C LEU A 119 -25.90 6.29 29.88
N ASP A 120 -26.93 5.99 30.68
CA ASP A 120 -27.88 4.90 30.41
C ASP A 120 -28.63 5.11 29.09
N ALA A 121 -29.07 6.34 28.80
CA ALA A 121 -29.71 6.68 27.53
C ALA A 121 -28.76 6.50 26.34
N MET A 122 -27.51 6.96 26.45
CA MET A 122 -26.50 6.78 25.40
C MET A 122 -26.17 5.31 25.17
N ASN A 123 -26.01 4.51 26.24
CA ASN A 123 -25.74 3.07 26.12
C ASN A 123 -26.84 2.35 25.35
N LYS A 124 -28.11 2.63 25.67
CA LYS A 124 -29.27 2.07 24.95
C LYS A 124 -29.25 2.41 23.46
N LEU A 125 -28.92 3.66 23.12
CA LEU A 125 -28.82 4.11 21.72
C LEU A 125 -27.63 3.47 20.99
N VAL A 126 -26.50 3.28 21.67
CA VAL A 126 -25.31 2.61 21.10
C VAL A 126 -25.59 1.13 20.86
N GLU A 127 -26.32 0.46 21.76
CA GLU A 127 -26.77 -0.93 21.63
C GLU A 127 -27.89 -1.09 20.59
N GLY A 128 -28.67 -0.03 20.34
CA GLY A 128 -29.79 0.02 19.38
C GLY A 128 -29.40 -0.05 17.89
N GLY A 129 -28.12 -0.26 17.57
CA GLY A 129 -27.64 -0.45 16.20
C GLY A 129 -27.34 0.84 15.43
N THR A 130 -27.00 0.70 14.13
CA THR A 130 -26.43 1.80 13.33
C THR A 130 -27.34 3.03 13.23
N GLN A 131 -28.65 2.86 13.09
CA GLN A 131 -29.59 3.97 12.96
C GLN A 131 -29.68 4.80 14.25
N ALA A 132 -29.77 4.16 15.41
CA ALA A 132 -29.78 4.85 16.70
C ALA A 132 -28.47 5.60 16.97
N LYS A 133 -27.32 5.01 16.61
CA LYS A 133 -26.01 5.71 16.65
C LYS A 133 -26.01 6.97 15.77
N GLN A 134 -26.54 6.90 14.56
CA GLN A 134 -26.62 8.05 13.64
C GLN A 134 -27.55 9.15 14.15
N MET A 135 -28.68 8.78 14.75
CA MET A 135 -29.58 9.74 15.39
C MET A 135 -28.90 10.44 16.57
N LEU A 136 -28.18 9.70 17.43
CA LEU A 136 -27.42 10.29 18.54
C LEU A 136 -26.32 11.24 18.04
N SER A 137 -25.58 10.82 17.02
CA SER A 137 -24.54 11.67 16.37
C SER A 137 -25.13 12.97 15.84
N SER A 138 -26.27 12.88 15.14
CA SER A 138 -27.01 14.03 14.60
C SER A 138 -27.55 14.95 15.70
N TYR A 139 -28.07 14.38 16.79
CA TYR A 139 -28.51 15.14 17.96
C TYR A 139 -27.36 15.95 18.56
N LEU A 140 -26.22 15.30 18.82
CA LEU A 140 -25.04 15.94 19.41
C LEU A 140 -24.49 17.08 18.52
N LEU A 141 -24.48 16.89 17.20
CA LEU A 141 -24.08 17.93 16.23
C LEU A 141 -24.97 19.18 16.28
N ASN A 142 -26.26 19.02 16.55
CA ASN A 142 -27.22 20.11 16.57
C ASN A 142 -27.24 20.87 17.92
N GLN A 143 -26.73 20.27 18.99
CA GLN A 143 -26.71 20.86 20.34
C GLN A 143 -25.40 21.61 20.61
N LYS A 144 -25.31 22.85 20.13
CA LYS A 144 -24.08 23.68 20.18
C LYS A 144 -23.50 23.84 21.59
N ASP A 145 -24.36 24.02 22.59
CA ASP A 145 -23.93 24.32 23.96
C ASP A 145 -23.68 23.05 24.79
N TYR A 146 -23.99 21.86 24.25
CA TYR A 146 -23.94 20.61 24.99
C TYR A 146 -22.52 20.27 25.46
N PHE A 147 -21.53 20.44 24.58
CA PHE A 147 -20.12 20.20 24.90
C PHE A 147 -19.57 21.23 25.89
N GLU A 148 -20.00 22.49 25.79
CA GLU A 148 -19.61 23.55 26.73
C GLU A 148 -20.17 23.26 28.13
N MET A 149 -21.42 22.80 28.21
CA MET A 149 -22.05 22.38 29.47
C MET A 149 -21.37 21.16 30.08
N LEU A 150 -21.07 20.13 29.27
CA LEU A 150 -20.32 18.95 29.73
C LEU A 150 -18.94 19.34 30.26
N ASN A 151 -18.20 20.18 29.54
CA ASN A 151 -16.89 20.64 29.96
C ASN A 151 -16.96 21.47 31.26
N SER A 152 -17.94 22.36 31.37
CA SER A 152 -18.15 23.16 32.58
C SER A 152 -18.42 22.29 33.80
N LEU A 153 -19.28 21.27 33.65
CA LEU A 153 -19.55 20.30 34.71
C LEU A 153 -18.30 19.45 35.01
N PHE A 154 -17.57 18.99 34.01
CA PHE A 154 -16.32 18.22 34.19
C PHE A 154 -15.31 18.98 35.05
N ILE A 155 -15.06 20.26 34.75
CA ILE A 155 -14.16 21.11 35.53
C ILE A 155 -14.63 21.25 36.98
N GLN A 156 -15.94 21.34 37.22
CA GLN A 156 -16.49 21.37 38.58
C GLN A 156 -16.25 20.04 39.30
N LEU A 157 -16.54 18.91 38.66
CA LEU A 157 -16.33 17.57 39.23
C LEU A 157 -14.85 17.31 39.58
N GLU A 158 -13.91 17.81 38.78
CA GLU A 158 -12.48 17.74 39.08
C GLU A 158 -12.12 18.53 40.35
N LYS A 159 -12.69 19.74 40.51
CA LYS A 159 -12.49 20.59 41.69
C LYS A 159 -13.08 19.96 42.95
N ASP A 160 -14.23 19.32 42.81
CA ASP A 160 -14.93 18.65 43.91
C ASP A 160 -14.36 17.24 44.20
N HIS A 161 -13.37 16.80 43.41
CA HIS A 161 -12.74 15.47 43.49
C HIS A 161 -13.73 14.30 43.42
N ASN A 162 -14.83 14.47 42.68
CA ASN A 162 -15.90 13.47 42.57
C ASN A 162 -15.55 12.36 41.57
N GLN A 163 -14.75 11.39 42.00
CA GLN A 163 -14.23 10.30 41.15
C GLN A 163 -15.32 9.50 40.44
N ASN A 164 -16.43 9.17 41.13
CA ASN A 164 -17.50 8.36 40.55
C ASN A 164 -18.17 9.06 39.35
N LEU A 165 -18.43 10.37 39.45
CA LEU A 165 -19.03 11.12 38.33
C LEU A 165 -18.02 11.38 37.21
N LEU A 166 -16.73 11.51 37.53
CA LEU A 166 -15.66 11.62 36.51
C LEU A 166 -15.52 10.34 35.68
N GLN A 167 -15.68 9.16 36.30
CA GLN A 167 -15.73 7.87 35.61
C GLN A 167 -16.96 7.78 34.68
N ILE A 168 -18.12 8.24 35.13
CA ILE A 168 -19.32 8.34 34.28
C ILE A 168 -19.09 9.29 33.10
N MET A 169 -18.42 10.43 33.31
CA MET A 169 -18.04 11.35 32.23
C MET A 169 -17.11 10.70 31.21
N CYS A 170 -16.15 9.89 31.65
CA CYS A 170 -15.31 9.10 30.76
C CYS A 170 -16.16 8.17 29.86
N SER A 171 -17.10 7.43 30.45
CA SER A 171 -18.01 6.55 29.71
C SER A 171 -18.92 7.29 28.73
N ILE A 172 -19.42 8.47 29.11
CA ILE A 172 -20.18 9.35 28.20
C ILE A 172 -19.31 9.76 27.00
N VAL A 173 -18.06 10.18 27.24
CA VAL A 173 -17.14 10.57 26.16
C VAL A 173 -16.80 9.39 25.25
N LYS A 174 -16.62 8.18 25.79
CA LYS A 174 -16.45 6.96 25.00
C LYS A 174 -17.65 6.68 24.09
N ASN A 175 -18.88 6.85 24.59
CA ASN A 175 -20.08 6.73 23.75
C ASN A 175 -20.13 7.79 22.66
N ILE A 176 -19.80 9.05 22.96
CA ILE A 176 -19.71 10.14 21.97
C ILE A 176 -18.71 9.76 20.86
N VAL A 177 -17.52 9.29 21.22
CA VAL A 177 -16.51 8.84 20.25
C VAL A 177 -17.00 7.65 19.42
N THR A 178 -17.72 6.72 20.04
CA THR A 178 -18.24 5.50 19.39
C THR A 178 -19.29 5.82 18.32
N VAL A 179 -20.12 6.85 18.52
CA VAL A 179 -21.12 7.30 17.54
C VAL A 179 -20.60 8.38 16.58
N SER A 180 -19.36 8.84 16.77
CA SER A 180 -18.80 9.92 15.98
C SER A 180 -18.57 9.50 14.52
N GLU A 181 -19.13 10.29 13.61
CA GLU A 181 -18.74 10.30 12.20
C GLU A 181 -17.83 11.52 11.93
N ASN A 182 -17.49 11.79 10.66
CA ASN A 182 -16.51 12.82 10.28
C ASN A 182 -16.81 14.20 10.89
N GLU A 183 -18.05 14.68 10.80
CA GLU A 183 -18.44 16.01 11.30
C GLU A 183 -18.37 16.10 12.83
N LEU A 184 -18.83 15.05 13.53
CA LEU A 184 -18.79 15.00 14.99
C LEU A 184 -17.34 14.91 15.49
N PHE A 185 -16.48 14.14 14.81
CA PHE A 185 -15.04 14.14 15.10
C PHE A 185 -14.43 15.54 14.96
N GLN A 186 -14.75 16.26 13.89
CA GLN A 186 -14.27 17.64 13.71
C GLN A 186 -14.74 18.57 14.84
N MET A 187 -15.95 18.38 15.37
CA MET A 187 -16.46 19.17 16.48
C MET A 187 -15.80 18.81 17.83
N ILE A 188 -15.68 17.52 18.16
CA ILE A 188 -15.12 17.12 19.47
C ILE A 188 -13.60 17.30 19.55
N LEU A 189 -12.90 17.28 18.40
CA LEU A 189 -11.44 17.47 18.33
C LEU A 189 -11.04 18.89 17.87
N ASN A 190 -11.97 19.83 17.84
CA ASN A 190 -11.67 21.24 17.60
C ASN A 190 -10.86 21.85 18.77
N ASP A 191 -10.35 23.06 18.59
CA ASP A 191 -9.51 23.74 19.60
C ASP A 191 -10.22 24.00 20.94
N GLN A 192 -11.56 24.03 20.96
CA GLN A 192 -12.36 24.31 22.15
C GLN A 192 -12.60 23.04 22.98
N ASN A 193 -12.78 21.90 22.33
CA ASN A 193 -13.29 20.68 22.95
C ASN A 193 -12.23 19.61 23.19
N TYR A 194 -11.14 19.58 22.41
CA TYR A 194 -10.23 18.41 22.44
C TYR A 194 -9.65 18.13 23.84
N LEU A 195 -9.28 19.16 24.62
CA LEU A 195 -8.75 18.98 25.97
C LEU A 195 -9.77 18.38 26.93
N PHE A 196 -11.05 18.74 26.79
CA PHE A 196 -12.12 18.13 27.57
C PHE A 196 -12.27 16.65 27.22
N ILE A 197 -12.32 16.32 25.93
CA ILE A 197 -12.44 14.93 25.46
C ILE A 197 -11.29 14.08 25.99
N PHE A 198 -10.05 14.52 25.81
CA PHE A 198 -8.88 13.80 26.29
C PHE A 198 -8.78 13.78 27.82
N GLY A 199 -9.20 14.84 28.50
CA GLY A 199 -9.22 14.90 29.96
C GLY A 199 -10.23 13.94 30.58
N ALA A 200 -11.41 13.79 29.99
CA ALA A 200 -12.39 12.82 30.44
C ALA A 200 -11.87 11.38 30.29
N LEU A 201 -11.16 11.07 29.20
CA LEU A 201 -10.55 9.75 28.98
C LEU A 201 -9.46 9.39 30.00
N GLU A 202 -8.88 10.36 30.73
CA GLU A 202 -7.93 10.09 31.82
C GLU A 202 -8.58 9.35 33.00
N TYR A 203 -9.91 9.33 33.10
CA TYR A 203 -10.68 8.72 34.20
C TYR A 203 -11.24 7.33 33.87
N ASP A 204 -10.66 6.64 32.89
CA ASP A 204 -11.07 5.28 32.52
C ASP A 204 -10.84 4.26 33.66
N GLU A 205 -11.91 3.56 34.08
CA GLU A 205 -11.85 2.51 35.10
C GLU A 205 -11.09 1.25 34.65
N GLU A 206 -11.08 0.98 33.35
CA GLU A 206 -10.42 -0.20 32.78
C GLU A 206 -8.89 -0.04 32.76
N MET A 207 -8.41 1.19 32.94
CA MET A 207 -6.99 1.52 32.98
C MET A 207 -6.42 1.29 34.38
N THR A 208 -5.49 0.34 34.49
CA THR A 208 -4.71 0.18 35.73
C THR A 208 -3.87 1.42 36.00
N LYS A 209 -3.53 1.71 37.26
CA LYS A 209 -2.61 2.84 37.61
C LYS A 209 -1.27 2.79 36.88
N LYS A 210 -0.83 1.63 36.39
CA LYS A 210 0.40 1.47 35.60
C LYS A 210 0.25 1.88 34.14
N ASN A 211 -0.98 1.91 33.63
CA ASN A 211 -1.32 2.24 32.25
C ASN A 211 -1.96 3.63 32.13
N PHE A 212 -2.02 4.41 33.21
CA PHE A 212 -2.56 5.77 33.18
C PHE A 212 -1.76 6.65 32.21
N ILE A 213 -2.46 7.33 31.29
CA ILE A 213 -1.88 8.23 30.30
C ILE A 213 -2.36 9.65 30.59
N PRO A 214 -1.47 10.59 30.99
CA PRO A 214 -1.84 11.99 31.20
C PRO A 214 -1.97 12.73 29.86
N HIS A 215 -3.07 12.49 29.14
CA HIS A 215 -3.32 13.01 27.80
C HIS A 215 -3.24 14.54 27.72
N ARG A 216 -3.92 15.28 28.60
CA ARG A 216 -3.92 16.76 28.61
C ARG A 216 -2.51 17.30 28.81
N GLN A 217 -1.78 16.77 29.79
CA GLN A 217 -0.41 17.19 30.06
C GLN A 217 0.48 17.00 28.84
N PHE A 218 0.38 15.86 28.16
CA PHE A 218 1.16 15.58 26.96
C PHE A 218 0.78 16.53 25.81
N LEU A 219 -0.52 16.66 25.52
CA LEU A 219 -1.02 17.51 24.44
C LEU A 219 -0.73 19.01 24.66
N GLU A 220 -0.67 19.49 25.90
CA GLU A 220 -0.38 20.89 26.21
C GLU A 220 1.13 21.19 26.32
N LYS A 221 1.92 20.28 26.90
CA LYS A 221 3.32 20.55 27.23
C LYS A 221 4.33 19.97 26.24
N ASN A 222 3.99 18.86 25.60
CA ASN A 222 4.93 18.10 24.78
C ASN A 222 4.66 18.25 23.27
N VAL A 223 3.42 18.55 22.89
CA VAL A 223 3.05 18.72 21.48
C VAL A 223 3.34 20.14 21.05
N GLN A 224 4.21 20.28 20.05
CA GLN A 224 4.52 21.57 19.42
C GLN A 224 4.24 21.45 17.93
N PHE A 225 3.41 22.35 17.42
CA PHE A 225 3.19 22.46 15.99
C PHE A 225 4.39 23.17 15.35
N LEU A 226 5.03 22.47 14.40
CA LEU A 226 6.17 22.99 13.66
C LEU A 226 5.73 23.30 12.23
N GLU A 227 5.62 24.58 11.91
CA GLU A 227 5.30 25.05 10.58
C GLU A 227 6.59 25.27 9.78
N VAL A 228 6.95 24.29 8.94
CA VAL A 228 8.16 24.34 8.12
C VAL A 228 8.03 25.34 6.96
N VAL A 229 6.86 25.32 6.32
CA VAL A 229 6.46 26.20 5.23
C VAL A 229 5.08 26.71 5.59
N GLN A 230 4.86 28.02 5.42
CA GLN A 230 3.64 28.65 5.90
C GLN A 230 2.41 28.20 5.10
N PHE A 231 1.39 27.67 5.79
CA PHE A 231 0.08 27.39 5.18
C PHE A 231 -0.78 28.66 5.20
N LYS A 232 -1.05 29.22 4.01
CA LYS A 232 -1.87 30.44 3.89
C LYS A 232 -3.34 30.22 4.31
N SER A 233 -3.83 29.00 4.21
CA SER A 233 -5.21 28.66 4.57
C SER A 233 -5.31 28.23 6.04
N LYS A 234 -6.06 28.99 6.83
CA LYS A 234 -6.37 28.65 8.23
C LYS A 234 -7.14 27.32 8.34
N ASP A 235 -7.96 26.99 7.35
CA ASP A 235 -8.70 25.73 7.36
C ASP A 235 -7.76 24.53 7.16
N ARG A 236 -6.71 24.68 6.35
CA ARG A 236 -5.66 23.65 6.21
C ARG A 236 -4.90 23.43 7.51
N LEU A 237 -4.59 24.51 8.25
CA LEU A 237 -3.99 24.41 9.58
C LEU A 237 -4.90 23.66 10.56
N LYS A 238 -6.21 23.98 10.57
CA LYS A 238 -7.19 23.23 11.37
C LYS A 238 -7.23 21.75 10.99
N THR A 239 -7.17 21.43 9.69
CA THR A 239 -7.11 20.04 9.20
C THR A 239 -5.86 19.32 9.72
N ILE A 240 -4.69 19.97 9.73
CA ILE A 240 -3.45 19.37 10.25
C ILE A 240 -3.58 19.06 11.75
N HIS A 241 -4.07 20.01 12.55
CA HIS A 241 -4.32 19.78 13.97
C HIS A 241 -5.35 18.68 14.21
N PHE A 242 -6.42 18.66 13.40
CA PHE A 242 -7.45 17.64 13.46
C PHE A 242 -6.88 16.24 13.16
N ILE A 243 -6.09 16.08 12.10
CA ILE A 243 -5.42 14.81 11.77
C ILE A 243 -4.58 14.34 12.96
N TYR A 244 -3.75 15.22 13.52
CA TYR A 244 -2.89 14.87 14.65
C TYR A 244 -3.71 14.40 15.86
N ARG A 245 -4.74 15.15 16.24
CA ARG A 245 -5.62 14.81 17.37
C ARG A 245 -6.39 13.52 17.11
N LEU A 246 -6.85 13.28 15.89
CA LEU A 246 -7.58 12.08 15.51
C LEU A 246 -6.68 10.83 15.54
N GLN A 247 -5.45 10.95 15.06
CA GLN A 247 -4.44 9.89 15.16
C GLN A 247 -4.07 9.63 16.63
N TYR A 248 -3.88 10.67 17.44
CA TYR A 248 -3.61 10.52 18.87
C TYR A 248 -4.78 9.87 19.62
N LEU A 249 -6.03 10.24 19.28
CA LEU A 249 -7.21 9.58 19.80
C LEU A 249 -7.21 8.08 19.46
N ARG A 250 -6.96 7.73 18.19
CA ARG A 250 -6.86 6.33 17.75
C ARG A 250 -5.76 5.56 18.48
N ASP A 251 -4.54 6.10 18.52
CA ASP A 251 -3.34 5.37 18.93
C ASP A 251 -3.10 5.37 20.45
N CYS A 252 -3.59 6.40 21.15
CA CYS A 252 -3.36 6.58 22.58
C CYS A 252 -4.66 6.65 23.37
N GLY A 253 -5.67 7.37 22.88
CA GLY A 253 -6.94 7.56 23.61
C GLY A 253 -7.83 6.33 23.61
N LEU A 254 -7.81 5.52 22.54
CA LEU A 254 -8.71 4.39 22.32
C LEU A 254 -7.99 3.04 22.16
N ALA A 255 -6.69 2.98 22.50
CA ALA A 255 -5.82 1.82 22.24
C ALA A 255 -6.34 0.47 22.79
N TYR A 256 -7.28 0.50 23.74
CA TYR A 256 -7.87 -0.66 24.38
C TYR A 256 -9.35 -0.90 24.05
N TYR A 257 -10.01 0.03 23.33
CA TYR A 257 -11.47 0.14 23.36
C TYR A 257 -12.17 -0.25 22.05
N ILE A 258 -11.53 -0.07 20.90
CA ILE A 258 -12.28 -0.10 19.64
C ILE A 258 -11.50 -0.80 18.52
N ASP A 259 -12.02 -1.94 18.07
CA ASP A 259 -11.67 -2.55 16.77
C ASP A 259 -12.57 -2.03 15.64
N GLU A 260 -13.85 -1.74 15.92
CA GLU A 260 -14.85 -1.41 14.88
C GLU A 260 -14.66 -0.03 14.22
N CYS A 261 -14.21 1.00 14.96
CA CYS A 261 -14.00 2.35 14.40
C CYS A 261 -12.60 2.57 13.81
N GLN A 262 -11.65 1.64 13.96
CA GLN A 262 -10.26 1.85 13.49
C GLN A 262 -10.21 2.14 11.99
N LEU A 263 -10.93 1.34 11.20
CA LEU A 263 -10.98 1.50 9.75
C LEU A 263 -11.59 2.85 9.34
N MET A 264 -12.61 3.31 10.07
CA MET A 264 -13.25 4.61 9.81
C MET A 264 -12.30 5.77 10.14
N LEU A 265 -11.63 5.72 11.30
CA LEU A 265 -10.63 6.72 11.69
C LEU A 265 -9.48 6.79 10.68
N ILE A 266 -8.96 5.63 10.25
CA ILE A 266 -7.95 5.55 9.19
C ILE A 266 -8.47 6.22 7.92
N LYS A 267 -9.69 5.90 7.48
CA LYS A 267 -10.29 6.49 6.27
C LYS A 267 -10.42 8.01 6.35
N ILE A 268 -10.81 8.57 7.50
CA ILE A 268 -10.90 10.02 7.71
C ILE A 268 -9.51 10.66 7.59
N VAL A 269 -8.53 10.11 8.32
CA VAL A 269 -7.13 10.58 8.27
C VAL A 269 -6.60 10.56 6.83
N LEU A 270 -6.81 9.46 6.11
CA LEU A 270 -6.42 9.30 4.71
C LEU A 270 -7.08 10.36 3.82
N THR A 271 -8.38 10.60 3.98
CA THR A 271 -9.12 11.61 3.19
C THR A 271 -8.56 13.03 3.43
N CYS A 272 -8.26 13.37 4.67
CA CYS A 272 -7.66 14.66 5.02
C CYS A 272 -6.24 14.82 4.44
N TYR A 273 -5.41 13.77 4.45
CA TYR A 273 -4.09 13.80 3.81
C TYR A 273 -4.18 14.04 2.31
N VAL A 274 -5.10 13.38 1.59
CA VAL A 274 -5.30 13.62 0.15
C VAL A 274 -5.61 15.08 -0.14
N ASP A 275 -6.48 15.69 0.67
CA ASP A 275 -6.87 17.09 0.51
C ASP A 275 -5.70 18.06 0.78
N LEU A 276 -4.89 17.79 1.82
CA LEU A 276 -3.67 18.55 2.10
C LEU A 276 -2.63 18.41 0.97
N LEU A 277 -2.43 17.21 0.45
CA LEU A 277 -1.47 16.96 -0.63
C LEU A 277 -1.90 17.61 -1.94
N LYS A 278 -3.20 17.59 -2.26
CA LYS A 278 -3.75 18.35 -3.39
C LYS A 278 -3.56 19.85 -3.22
N TYR A 279 -3.66 20.38 -2.00
CA TYR A 279 -3.35 21.78 -1.73
C TYR A 279 -1.88 22.10 -2.00
N ILE A 280 -0.95 21.25 -1.53
CA ILE A 280 0.49 21.40 -1.75
C ILE A 280 0.82 21.30 -3.25
N GLU A 281 0.29 20.29 -3.94
CA GLU A 281 0.47 20.07 -5.38
C GLU A 281 0.08 21.30 -6.20
N ASN A 282 -1.01 21.98 -5.82
CA ASN A 282 -1.52 23.17 -6.52
C ASN A 282 -0.87 24.49 -6.08
N SER A 283 -0.03 24.47 -5.04
CA SER A 283 0.61 25.68 -4.50
C SER A 283 2.06 25.80 -4.95
N LYS A 284 2.30 26.51 -6.05
CA LYS A 284 3.65 26.80 -6.57
C LYS A 284 4.54 27.47 -5.53
N GLU A 285 4.01 28.46 -4.81
CA GLU A 285 4.76 29.22 -3.80
C GLU A 285 5.21 28.32 -2.65
N PHE A 286 4.32 27.42 -2.18
CA PHE A 286 4.65 26.46 -1.13
C PHE A 286 5.78 25.52 -1.55
N LEU A 287 5.74 24.98 -2.78
CA LEU A 287 6.76 24.08 -3.29
C LEU A 287 8.12 24.78 -3.45
N ILE A 288 8.14 26.04 -3.90
CA ILE A 288 9.38 26.82 -4.01
C ILE A 288 9.96 27.09 -2.61
N GLU A 289 9.13 27.52 -1.66
CA GLU A 289 9.58 27.77 -0.29
C GLU A 289 10.10 26.49 0.37
N LEU A 290 9.44 25.34 0.16
CA LEU A 290 9.92 24.04 0.63
C LEU A 290 11.32 23.72 0.07
N ILE A 291 11.53 23.95 -1.23
CA ILE A 291 12.83 23.74 -1.88
C ILE A 291 13.90 24.69 -1.33
N ASP A 292 13.56 25.95 -1.06
CA ASP A 292 14.49 26.90 -0.45
C ASP A 292 14.84 26.50 1.00
N GLN A 293 13.90 25.94 1.77
CA GLN A 293 14.18 25.37 3.09
C GLN A 293 15.13 24.17 3.00
N LEU A 294 14.90 23.26 2.05
CA LEU A 294 15.77 22.11 1.79
C LEU A 294 17.18 22.55 1.38
N ARG A 295 17.29 23.53 0.47
CA ARG A 295 18.59 24.09 0.03
C ARG A 295 19.39 24.69 1.19
N ASN A 296 18.72 25.19 2.22
CA ASN A 296 19.34 25.73 3.42
C ASN A 296 19.73 24.67 4.47
N PHE A 297 19.59 23.38 4.15
CA PHE A 297 19.80 22.26 5.06
C PHE A 297 18.85 22.26 6.26
N ASN A 298 17.60 22.72 6.06
CA ASN A 298 16.57 22.63 7.10
C ASN A 298 16.09 21.18 7.25
N PHE A 299 16.51 20.50 8.32
CA PHE A 299 16.14 19.10 8.56
C PHE A 299 14.65 18.89 8.80
N GLN A 300 13.90 19.91 9.23
CA GLN A 300 12.44 19.81 9.34
C GLN A 300 11.78 19.78 7.95
N ALA A 301 12.35 20.48 6.97
CA ALA A 301 11.90 20.38 5.58
C ALA A 301 12.21 19.02 4.96
N LEU A 302 13.37 18.43 5.27
CA LEU A 302 13.67 17.06 4.87
C LEU A 302 12.71 16.06 5.51
N LYS A 303 12.42 16.23 6.81
CA LYS A 303 11.44 15.38 7.49
C LYS A 303 10.05 15.52 6.88
N PHE A 304 9.62 16.75 6.57
CA PHE A 304 8.35 17.03 5.92
C PHE A 304 8.23 16.32 4.56
N ILE A 305 9.21 16.46 3.67
CA ILE A 305 9.17 15.79 2.36
C ILE A 305 9.25 14.26 2.51
N ASN A 306 10.00 13.75 3.51
CA ASN A 306 10.06 12.31 3.75
C ASN A 306 8.73 11.73 4.29
N GLU A 307 8.07 12.44 5.20
CA GLU A 307 6.73 12.09 5.68
C GLU A 307 5.72 12.14 4.52
N MET A 308 5.80 13.17 3.66
CA MET A 308 5.00 13.26 2.44
C MET A 308 5.19 12.05 1.53
N CYS A 309 6.44 11.62 1.31
CA CYS A 309 6.77 10.41 0.54
C CYS A 309 6.24 9.13 1.20
N SER A 310 6.27 9.04 2.54
CA SER A 310 5.72 7.91 3.28
C SER A 310 4.21 7.82 3.12
N VAL A 311 3.53 8.96 3.20
CA VAL A 311 2.09 9.09 2.97
C VAL A 311 1.75 8.64 1.54
N PHE A 312 2.53 9.01 0.51
CA PHE A 312 2.29 8.57 -0.86
C PHE A 312 2.14 7.06 -1.04
N LYS A 313 2.82 6.21 -0.25
CA LYS A 313 2.69 4.74 -0.37
C LYS A 313 1.25 4.25 -0.17
N GLU A 314 0.46 4.97 0.62
CA GLU A 314 -0.92 4.60 0.99
C GLU A 314 -1.98 5.07 -0.04
N PHE A 315 -1.64 5.94 -1.00
CA PHE A 315 -2.62 6.56 -1.91
C PHE A 315 -2.33 6.30 -3.38
N GLN A 316 -3.19 5.52 -4.05
CA GLN A 316 -3.04 5.27 -5.49
C GLN A 316 -3.52 6.45 -6.37
N ASP A 317 -4.52 7.21 -5.91
CA ASP A 317 -5.20 8.26 -6.71
C ASP A 317 -4.49 9.62 -6.72
N LEU A 318 -3.36 9.77 -6.03
CA LEU A 318 -2.58 11.01 -6.05
C LEU A 318 -1.72 11.10 -7.31
N ASN A 319 -1.67 12.28 -7.92
CA ASN A 319 -0.75 12.55 -9.02
C ASN A 319 0.68 12.80 -8.52
N LYS A 320 1.27 11.75 -7.92
CA LYS A 320 2.63 11.76 -7.37
C LYS A 320 3.65 12.18 -8.41
N ALA A 321 3.42 11.76 -9.66
CA ALA A 321 4.25 12.13 -10.81
C ALA A 321 4.36 13.65 -10.96
N LEU A 322 3.23 14.37 -10.90
CA LEU A 322 3.23 15.83 -11.04
C LEU A 322 3.95 16.54 -9.89
N ILE A 323 3.84 16.05 -8.66
CA ILE A 323 4.55 16.64 -7.51
C ILE A 323 6.06 16.49 -7.70
N PHE A 324 6.56 15.29 -8.00
CA PHE A 324 7.99 15.08 -8.21
C PHE A 324 8.52 15.78 -9.46
N GLN A 325 7.71 15.89 -10.51
CA GLN A 325 8.02 16.71 -11.68
C GLN A 325 8.30 18.16 -11.26
N LYS A 326 7.35 18.79 -10.56
CA LYS A 326 7.48 20.19 -10.07
C LYS A 326 8.66 20.37 -9.11
N LEU A 327 8.85 19.46 -8.15
CA LEU A 327 9.99 19.52 -7.23
C LEU A 327 11.32 19.42 -7.98
N GLY A 328 11.40 18.54 -8.97
CA GLY A 328 12.55 18.44 -9.87
C GLY A 328 12.81 19.73 -10.65
N GLU A 329 11.77 20.33 -11.23
CA GLU A 329 11.85 21.63 -11.93
C GLU A 329 12.33 22.79 -11.04
N TYR A 330 12.08 22.71 -9.73
CA TYR A 330 12.55 23.71 -8.76
C TYR A 330 13.96 23.44 -8.20
N GLY A 331 14.59 22.33 -8.58
CA GLY A 331 15.97 22.01 -8.23
C GLY A 331 16.12 21.09 -7.02
N LEU A 332 15.22 20.12 -6.85
CA LEU A 332 15.32 19.10 -5.80
C LEU A 332 16.59 18.25 -5.93
N TYR A 333 17.04 17.95 -7.16
CA TYR A 333 18.09 16.95 -7.39
C TYR A 333 19.49 17.46 -7.03
N GLU A 334 19.78 18.74 -7.28
CA GLU A 334 21.01 19.39 -6.81
C GLU A 334 21.08 19.35 -5.28
N ILE A 335 19.94 19.54 -4.61
CA ILE A 335 19.85 19.49 -3.16
C ILE A 335 20.09 18.05 -2.67
N ILE A 336 19.46 17.06 -3.30
CA ILE A 336 19.69 15.64 -2.97
C ILE A 336 21.18 15.30 -3.08
N GLU A 337 21.84 15.71 -4.16
CA GLU A 337 23.27 15.48 -4.35
C GLU A 337 24.10 16.12 -3.23
N ASP A 338 23.83 17.38 -2.88
CA ASP A 338 24.48 18.08 -1.78
C ASP A 338 24.33 17.35 -0.44
N TYR A 339 23.13 16.85 -0.13
CA TYR A 339 22.87 16.07 1.08
C TYR A 339 23.61 14.73 1.08
N MET A 340 23.61 14.00 -0.03
CA MET A 340 24.27 12.70 -0.14
C MET A 340 25.80 12.84 -0.06
N VAL A 341 26.38 13.85 -0.70
CA VAL A 341 27.82 14.13 -0.64
C VAL A 341 28.24 14.54 0.77
N ASP A 342 27.51 15.45 1.41
CA ASP A 342 27.85 15.89 2.77
C ASP A 342 27.61 14.79 3.81
N SER A 343 26.63 13.90 3.57
CA SER A 343 26.42 12.70 4.38
C SER A 343 27.64 11.79 4.43
N LEU A 344 28.38 11.63 3.33
CA LEU A 344 29.60 10.82 3.31
C LEU A 344 30.75 11.47 4.10
N GLN A 345 30.64 12.76 4.40
CA GLN A 345 31.58 13.53 5.20
C GLN A 345 31.05 13.78 6.62
N ASP A 346 30.13 12.95 7.12
CA ASP A 346 29.49 13.07 8.44
C ASP A 346 28.87 14.46 8.72
N PHE A 347 28.41 15.12 7.66
CA PHE A 347 27.90 16.50 7.65
C PHE A 347 28.86 17.53 8.27
N GLN A 348 30.18 17.32 8.13
CA GLN A 348 31.19 18.22 8.71
C GLN A 348 31.01 19.68 8.25
N LYS A 349 30.67 19.91 6.98
CA LYS A 349 30.42 21.25 6.44
C LYS A 349 29.26 21.94 7.17
N GLN A 350 28.15 21.23 7.36
CA GLN A 350 26.96 21.78 8.00
C GLN A 350 27.11 21.91 9.51
N LYS A 351 27.73 20.92 10.18
CA LYS A 351 28.09 21.03 11.60
C LYS A 351 28.93 22.28 11.88
N ASN A 352 29.91 22.59 11.02
CA ASN A 352 30.69 23.81 11.12
C ASN A 352 29.86 25.08 10.88
N LYS A 353 28.95 25.08 9.90
CA LYS A 353 28.03 26.19 9.63
C LYS A 353 27.11 26.47 10.82
N PHE A 354 26.46 25.44 11.37
CA PHE A 354 25.55 25.57 12.51
C PHE A 354 26.27 26.01 13.78
N LYS A 355 27.50 25.52 14.01
CA LYS A 355 28.35 26.00 15.12
C LYS A 355 28.65 27.49 15.01
N LYS A 356 28.94 28.00 13.81
CA LYS A 356 29.14 29.45 13.57
C LYS A 356 27.87 30.27 13.80
N LEU A 357 26.71 29.72 13.45
CA LEU A 357 25.39 30.34 13.65
C LEU A 357 24.84 30.17 15.08
N LYS A 358 25.57 29.49 15.97
CA LYS A 358 25.14 29.15 17.34
C LYS A 358 23.83 28.36 17.38
N LEU A 359 23.55 27.59 16.34
CA LEU A 359 22.42 26.67 16.27
C LEU A 359 22.85 25.33 16.88
N ASN A 360 22.11 24.86 17.88
CA ASN A 360 22.34 23.56 18.51
C ASN A 360 21.45 22.51 17.87
N ILE A 361 22.04 21.57 17.14
CA ILE A 361 21.31 20.46 16.49
C ILE A 361 21.79 19.16 17.14
N GLN A 362 20.83 18.32 17.53
CA GLN A 362 21.13 17.04 18.16
C GLN A 362 21.83 16.10 17.17
N ASP A 363 22.83 15.36 17.64
CA ASP A 363 23.63 14.46 16.77
C ASP A 363 22.79 13.32 16.16
N ASP A 364 21.72 12.90 16.83
CA ASP A 364 20.78 11.88 16.35
C ASP A 364 20.08 12.31 15.05
N THR A 365 19.92 13.62 14.84
CA THR A 365 19.31 14.19 13.64
C THR A 365 20.17 13.85 12.42
N PHE A 366 21.48 14.06 12.53
CA PHE A 366 22.43 13.77 11.44
C PHE A 366 22.55 12.28 11.14
N GLN A 367 22.26 11.40 12.10
CA GLN A 367 22.26 9.94 11.86
C GLN A 367 21.08 9.49 10.99
N LYS A 368 19.94 10.19 11.06
CA LYS A 368 18.71 9.82 10.33
C LYS A 368 18.63 10.42 8.93
N VAL A 369 19.26 11.59 8.72
CA VAL A 369 19.25 12.33 7.44
C VAL A 369 19.66 11.48 6.22
N PRO A 370 20.71 10.63 6.27
CA PRO A 370 21.13 9.83 5.11
C PRO A 370 20.04 8.84 4.66
N THR A 371 19.33 8.23 5.62
CA THR A 371 18.21 7.34 5.33
C THR A 371 17.06 8.11 4.71
N MET A 372 16.69 9.27 5.29
CA MET A 372 15.60 10.10 4.78
C MET A 372 15.84 10.57 3.35
N ILE A 373 17.08 10.97 3.01
CA ILE A 373 17.35 11.44 1.64
C ILE A 373 17.27 10.30 0.62
N LEU A 374 17.71 9.10 0.98
CA LEU A 374 17.59 7.92 0.13
C LEU A 374 16.13 7.48 -0.04
N GLU A 375 15.31 7.56 1.01
CA GLU A 375 13.87 7.30 0.94
C GLU A 375 13.16 8.27 -0.02
N VAL A 376 13.55 9.56 0.00
CA VAL A 376 13.06 10.56 -0.96
C VAL A 376 13.48 10.21 -2.39
N VAL A 377 14.75 9.84 -2.62
CA VAL A 377 15.24 9.41 -3.94
C VAL A 377 14.50 8.18 -4.46
N ILE A 378 14.33 7.17 -3.61
CA ILE A 378 13.57 5.96 -3.93
C ILE A 378 12.14 6.32 -4.32
N SER A 379 11.48 7.20 -3.56
CA SER A 379 10.12 7.66 -3.88
C SER A 379 10.07 8.42 -5.21
N CYS A 380 11.08 9.24 -5.52
CA CYS A 380 11.20 9.91 -6.82
C CYS A 380 11.30 8.88 -7.96
N LEU A 381 12.16 7.88 -7.82
CA LEU A 381 12.36 6.85 -8.85
C LEU A 381 11.15 5.91 -9.01
N GLN A 382 10.40 5.65 -7.93
CA GLN A 382 9.20 4.81 -7.97
C GLN A 382 8.00 5.52 -8.63
N HIS A 383 7.91 6.84 -8.53
CA HIS A 383 6.73 7.59 -8.97
C HIS A 383 6.97 8.47 -10.20
N TYR A 384 8.19 8.97 -10.40
CA TYR A 384 8.57 9.80 -11.55
C TYR A 384 10.08 9.76 -11.84
N PRO A 385 10.61 8.62 -12.34
CA PRO A 385 12.05 8.43 -12.50
C PRO A 385 12.67 9.32 -13.58
N TYR A 386 11.88 9.77 -14.58
CA TYR A 386 12.38 10.47 -15.77
C TYR A 386 13.28 11.66 -15.43
N ASN A 387 12.81 12.60 -14.61
CA ASN A 387 13.58 13.81 -14.30
C ASN A 387 14.86 13.51 -13.51
N PHE A 388 14.83 12.56 -12.58
CA PHE A 388 16.04 12.15 -11.83
C PHE A 388 17.06 11.48 -12.75
N ARG A 389 16.60 10.60 -13.66
CA ARG A 389 17.45 9.97 -14.68
C ARG A 389 18.06 11.00 -15.63
N GLN A 390 17.30 12.01 -16.05
CA GLN A 390 17.81 13.09 -16.88
C GLN A 390 18.82 13.96 -16.14
N TYR A 391 18.59 14.24 -14.86
CA TYR A 391 19.56 14.96 -14.02
C TYR A 391 20.89 14.20 -13.92
N ILE A 392 20.86 12.90 -13.60
CA ILE A 392 22.06 12.11 -13.31
C ILE A 392 22.98 11.91 -14.53
N ILE A 393 22.43 11.98 -15.74
CA ILE A 393 23.18 11.88 -17.01
C ILE A 393 23.32 13.22 -17.74
N SER A 394 22.89 14.33 -17.14
CA SER A 394 22.95 15.66 -17.74
C SER A 394 24.36 16.03 -18.16
N GLU A 395 24.51 16.92 -19.15
CA GLU A 395 25.82 17.39 -19.62
C GLU A 395 26.72 17.88 -18.46
N HIS A 396 26.12 18.55 -17.47
CA HIS A 396 26.84 18.98 -16.27
C HIS A 396 27.45 17.81 -15.50
N GLN A 397 26.66 16.76 -15.23
CA GLN A 397 27.14 15.54 -14.60
C GLN A 397 28.22 14.87 -15.47
N GLN A 398 28.04 14.80 -16.79
CA GLN A 398 29.02 14.21 -17.71
C GLN A 398 30.39 14.89 -17.64
N VAL A 399 30.42 16.24 -17.67
CA VAL A 399 31.66 17.02 -17.57
C VAL A 399 32.39 16.75 -16.25
N LEU A 400 31.63 16.58 -15.16
CA LEU A 400 32.16 16.24 -13.84
C LEU A 400 32.44 14.74 -13.66
N LYS A 401 32.26 13.93 -14.71
CA LYS A 401 32.42 12.47 -14.72
C LYS A 401 31.42 11.74 -13.81
N TYR A 402 30.19 12.22 -13.75
CA TYR A 402 29.03 11.64 -13.06
C TYR A 402 29.22 11.49 -11.54
N PRO A 403 29.48 12.58 -10.77
CA PRO A 403 29.72 12.50 -9.34
C PRO A 403 28.60 11.78 -8.57
N LEU A 404 27.33 12.13 -8.81
CA LEU A 404 26.20 11.48 -8.14
C LEU A 404 26.05 10.00 -8.53
N PHE A 405 26.27 9.65 -9.80
CA PHE A 405 26.16 8.26 -10.25
C PHE A 405 27.28 7.39 -9.66
N ASN A 406 28.54 7.87 -9.67
CA ASN A 406 29.63 7.17 -9.00
C ASN A 406 29.32 6.97 -7.53
N LEU A 407 28.82 8.00 -6.86
CA LEU A 407 28.44 7.91 -5.45
C LEU A 407 27.41 6.80 -5.22
N ILE A 408 26.33 6.75 -6.02
CA ILE A 408 25.30 5.71 -5.89
C ILE A 408 25.90 4.32 -6.14
N VAL A 409 26.70 4.15 -7.19
CA VAL A 409 27.32 2.86 -7.54
C VAL A 409 28.32 2.40 -6.48
N ASP A 410 29.18 3.28 -6.00
CA ASP A 410 30.23 2.98 -5.01
C ASP A 410 29.64 2.60 -3.64
N GLN A 411 28.47 3.16 -3.30
CA GLN A 411 27.79 2.91 -2.02
C GLN A 411 26.76 1.77 -2.09
N ALA A 412 26.31 1.37 -3.28
CA ALA A 412 25.34 0.27 -3.44
C ALA A 412 25.83 -1.01 -2.74
N PHE A 413 27.11 -1.31 -2.85
CA PHE A 413 27.78 -2.48 -2.25
C PHE A 413 28.04 -2.40 -0.75
N LYS A 414 27.58 -1.34 -0.08
CA LYS A 414 27.76 -1.11 1.36
C LYS A 414 26.46 -0.80 2.09
N ASN A 415 25.40 -0.46 1.36
CA ASN A 415 24.14 0.00 1.92
C ASN A 415 22.97 -0.38 1.00
N ASP A 416 22.00 -1.10 1.56
CA ASP A 416 20.87 -1.65 0.81
C ASP A 416 19.98 -0.58 0.16
N LEU A 417 19.86 0.62 0.76
CA LEU A 417 19.07 1.71 0.17
C LEU A 417 19.75 2.30 -1.06
N TYR A 418 21.09 2.35 -1.09
CA TYR A 418 21.84 2.71 -2.29
C TYR A 418 21.72 1.64 -3.37
N LEU A 419 21.73 0.36 -3.00
CA LEU A 419 21.48 -0.74 -3.94
C LEU A 419 20.08 -0.64 -4.54
N GLU A 420 19.06 -0.37 -3.73
CA GLU A 420 17.68 -0.19 -4.20
C GLU A 420 17.55 1.04 -5.11
N THR A 421 18.19 2.15 -4.74
CA THR A 421 18.30 3.35 -5.59
C THR A 421 18.91 3.00 -6.95
N LEU A 422 20.02 2.26 -6.97
CA LEU A 422 20.69 1.85 -8.20
C LEU A 422 19.77 0.97 -9.07
N LYS A 423 19.09 -0.01 -8.49
CA LYS A 423 18.16 -0.89 -9.23
C LYS A 423 17.02 -0.12 -9.88
N LEU A 424 16.39 0.80 -9.14
CA LEU A 424 15.30 1.63 -9.67
C LEU A 424 15.80 2.59 -10.76
N LEU A 425 17.02 3.11 -10.60
CA LEU A 425 17.65 3.99 -11.57
C LEU A 425 17.86 3.28 -12.92
N ILE A 426 18.35 2.04 -12.89
CA ILE A 426 18.66 1.23 -14.07
C ILE A 426 17.51 0.29 -14.48
N ASP A 427 16.32 0.46 -13.89
CA ASP A 427 15.19 -0.42 -14.18
C ASP A 427 14.85 -0.39 -15.68
N ASN A 428 14.66 -1.58 -16.22
CA ASN A 428 14.36 -1.84 -17.63
C ASN A 428 12.98 -2.46 -17.84
N SER A 429 12.14 -2.50 -16.81
CA SER A 429 10.83 -3.18 -16.86
C SER A 429 9.75 -2.41 -17.63
N GLN A 430 9.72 -1.08 -17.55
CA GLN A 430 8.59 -0.27 -18.07
C GLN A 430 8.95 0.77 -19.13
N ASP A 431 10.18 1.32 -19.11
CA ASP A 431 10.57 2.40 -20.03
C ASP A 431 11.37 1.86 -21.23
N ASP A 432 10.90 2.16 -22.44
CA ASP A 432 11.62 1.80 -23.67
C ASP A 432 12.94 2.57 -23.81
N GLN A 433 13.04 3.78 -23.24
CA GLN A 433 14.22 4.66 -23.29
C GLN A 433 14.70 5.04 -21.88
N ASN A 434 15.50 4.17 -21.25
CA ASN A 434 16.24 4.50 -20.03
C ASN A 434 17.71 4.79 -20.38
N GLU A 435 18.02 6.04 -20.70
CA GLU A 435 19.38 6.47 -21.03
C GLU A 435 20.36 6.35 -19.84
N ALA A 436 19.85 6.40 -18.60
CA ALA A 436 20.66 6.18 -17.40
C ALA A 436 21.14 4.73 -17.30
N LEU A 437 20.32 3.77 -17.73
CA LEU A 437 20.73 2.37 -17.89
C LEU A 437 21.83 2.22 -18.97
N ASP A 438 21.68 2.85 -20.13
CA ASP A 438 22.71 2.78 -21.17
C ASP A 438 24.05 3.38 -20.69
N CYS A 439 23.99 4.51 -19.99
CA CYS A 439 25.15 5.10 -19.30
C CYS A 439 25.76 4.13 -18.28
N PHE A 440 24.93 3.49 -17.45
CA PHE A 440 25.37 2.48 -16.47
C PHE A 440 26.14 1.33 -17.14
N LEU A 441 25.54 0.76 -18.19
CA LEU A 441 26.07 -0.38 -18.93
C LEU A 441 27.40 -0.06 -19.62
N GLN A 442 27.59 1.17 -20.10
CA GLN A 442 28.82 1.59 -20.77
C GLN A 442 29.93 2.00 -19.80
N GLN A 443 29.60 2.77 -18.76
CA GLN A 443 30.59 3.49 -17.94
C GLN A 443 30.91 2.80 -16.61
N PHE A 444 29.97 2.03 -16.05
CA PHE A 444 30.03 1.54 -14.67
C PHE A 444 30.03 0.01 -14.59
N TYR A 445 29.08 -0.66 -15.25
CA TYR A 445 28.93 -2.12 -15.16
C TYR A 445 30.19 -2.91 -15.58
N PRO A 446 30.97 -2.52 -16.61
CA PRO A 446 32.21 -3.22 -16.96
C PRO A 446 33.25 -3.15 -15.84
N LYS A 447 33.38 -2.00 -15.16
CA LYS A 447 34.30 -1.82 -14.03
C LYS A 447 33.88 -2.68 -12.84
N LEU A 448 32.58 -2.71 -12.52
CA LEU A 448 32.04 -3.58 -11.48
C LEU A 448 32.31 -5.05 -11.81
N SER A 449 32.07 -5.45 -13.04
CA SER A 449 32.31 -6.81 -13.51
C SER A 449 33.78 -7.22 -13.41
N GLN A 450 34.73 -6.31 -13.65
CA GLN A 450 36.17 -6.57 -13.51
C GLN A 450 36.60 -6.83 -12.05
N GLN A 451 35.88 -6.30 -11.07
CA GLN A 451 36.16 -6.54 -9.65
C GLN A 451 35.73 -7.93 -9.17
N ILE A 452 34.88 -8.61 -9.95
CA ILE A 452 34.37 -9.95 -9.63
C ILE A 452 35.40 -11.02 -10.01
N SER A 453 35.92 -11.68 -8.98
CA SER A 453 36.83 -12.82 -9.08
C SER A 453 36.47 -13.91 -8.06
N GLN A 454 37.10 -15.08 -8.14
CA GLN A 454 36.90 -16.13 -7.14
C GLN A 454 37.25 -15.68 -5.71
N GLN A 455 38.19 -14.75 -5.55
CA GLN A 455 38.62 -14.23 -4.24
C GLN A 455 37.78 -13.05 -3.74
N SER A 456 36.87 -12.52 -4.56
CA SER A 456 36.02 -11.39 -4.14
C SER A 456 35.10 -11.77 -2.97
N GLY A 457 34.80 -10.79 -2.11
CA GLY A 457 33.98 -10.98 -0.92
C GLY A 457 32.55 -11.44 -1.26
N THR A 458 31.93 -12.19 -0.35
CA THR A 458 30.58 -12.75 -0.52
C THR A 458 29.53 -11.68 -0.79
N GLU A 459 29.62 -10.53 -0.12
CA GLU A 459 28.68 -9.41 -0.27
C GLU A 459 28.74 -8.79 -1.68
N LEU A 460 29.95 -8.49 -2.16
CA LEU A 460 30.19 -8.00 -3.51
C LEU A 460 29.63 -8.97 -4.57
N LYS A 461 29.88 -10.28 -4.40
CA LYS A 461 29.32 -11.33 -5.29
C LYS A 461 27.78 -11.36 -5.24
N THR A 462 27.20 -11.28 -4.04
CA THR A 462 25.75 -11.34 -3.83
C THR A 462 25.03 -10.21 -4.56
N GLN A 463 25.50 -8.98 -4.34
CA GLN A 463 24.91 -7.81 -4.97
C GLN A 463 25.16 -7.76 -6.48
N PHE A 464 26.33 -8.20 -6.94
CA PHE A 464 26.63 -8.29 -8.36
C PHE A 464 25.69 -9.25 -9.09
N VAL A 465 25.41 -10.42 -8.49
CA VAL A 465 24.42 -11.37 -9.01
C VAL A 465 23.03 -10.74 -9.03
N GLU A 466 22.68 -9.97 -8.02
CA GLU A 466 21.37 -9.31 -7.92
C GLU A 466 21.16 -8.24 -9.01
N ILE A 467 22.14 -7.38 -9.25
CA ILE A 467 22.11 -6.39 -10.34
C ILE A 467 22.02 -7.12 -11.69
N SER A 468 22.87 -8.13 -11.90
CA SER A 468 22.91 -8.88 -13.16
C SER A 468 21.61 -9.65 -13.43
N LEU A 469 21.00 -10.20 -12.37
CA LEU A 469 19.70 -10.84 -12.43
C LEU A 469 18.60 -9.84 -12.83
N GLY A 470 18.57 -8.67 -12.20
CA GLY A 470 17.64 -7.60 -12.53
C GLY A 470 17.72 -7.21 -14.01
N LEU A 471 18.94 -6.94 -14.50
CA LEU A 471 19.19 -6.62 -15.91
C LEU A 471 18.73 -7.74 -16.86
N SER A 472 18.92 -9.00 -16.50
CA SER A 472 18.54 -10.13 -17.36
C SER A 472 17.04 -10.34 -17.51
N ARG A 473 16.20 -9.84 -16.58
CA ARG A 473 14.74 -10.04 -16.61
C ARG A 473 14.09 -9.47 -17.87
N ASN A 474 14.59 -8.34 -18.35
CA ASN A 474 14.22 -7.77 -19.65
C ASN A 474 15.47 -7.56 -20.52
N LEU A 475 15.89 -8.63 -21.21
CA LEU A 475 17.16 -8.69 -21.91
C LEU A 475 17.14 -7.90 -23.24
N LYS A 476 17.17 -6.57 -23.15
CA LYS A 476 17.36 -5.67 -24.30
C LYS A 476 18.71 -5.91 -24.99
N ALA A 477 18.83 -5.50 -26.26
CA ALA A 477 20.03 -5.70 -27.06
C ALA A 477 21.32 -5.12 -26.42
N SER A 478 21.25 -3.92 -25.82
CA SER A 478 22.38 -3.30 -25.12
C SER A 478 22.84 -4.10 -23.90
N ILE A 479 21.91 -4.68 -23.14
CA ILE A 479 22.23 -5.55 -22.01
C ILE A 479 22.86 -6.85 -22.51
N LYS A 480 22.27 -7.49 -23.54
CA LYS A 480 22.81 -8.71 -24.14
C LYS A 480 24.26 -8.52 -24.56
N GLU A 481 24.56 -7.45 -25.28
CA GLU A 481 25.92 -7.14 -25.74
C GLU A 481 26.91 -7.03 -24.57
N VAL A 482 26.53 -6.29 -23.53
CA VAL A 482 27.37 -6.06 -22.36
C VAL A 482 27.57 -7.34 -21.53
N LEU A 483 26.56 -8.20 -21.43
CA LEU A 483 26.67 -9.50 -20.77
C LEU A 483 27.71 -10.39 -21.47
N ILE A 484 27.66 -10.46 -22.80
CA ILE A 484 28.56 -11.25 -23.63
C ILE A 484 29.99 -10.70 -23.55
N VAL A 485 30.17 -9.41 -23.82
CA VAL A 485 31.50 -8.76 -23.84
C VAL A 485 32.23 -8.91 -22.50
N ASN A 486 31.50 -8.88 -21.38
CA ASN A 486 32.08 -8.96 -20.04
C ASN A 486 32.06 -10.39 -19.44
N GLN A 487 31.66 -11.41 -20.20
CA GLN A 487 31.58 -12.82 -19.79
C GLN A 487 30.80 -13.02 -18.47
N ILE A 488 29.69 -12.32 -18.33
CA ILE A 488 28.92 -12.29 -17.07
C ILE A 488 28.38 -13.66 -16.71
N THR A 489 27.89 -14.41 -17.70
CA THR A 489 27.36 -15.76 -17.51
C THR A 489 28.39 -16.70 -16.89
N LEU A 490 29.64 -16.62 -17.35
CA LEU A 490 30.75 -17.41 -16.80
C LEU A 490 31.07 -17.00 -15.35
N LYS A 491 31.10 -15.68 -15.07
CA LYS A 491 31.33 -15.15 -13.71
C LYS A 491 30.25 -15.59 -12.72
N ILE A 492 28.98 -15.52 -13.11
CA ILE A 492 27.86 -16.00 -12.30
C ILE A 492 27.94 -17.52 -12.09
N GLY A 493 28.40 -18.27 -13.10
CA GLY A 493 28.72 -19.69 -12.95
C GLY A 493 29.76 -19.94 -11.85
N PHE A 494 30.83 -19.14 -11.78
CA PHE A 494 31.80 -19.26 -10.68
C PHE A 494 31.18 -18.94 -9.32
N ILE A 495 30.34 -17.90 -9.24
CA ILE A 495 29.65 -17.52 -8.01
C ILE A 495 28.67 -18.60 -7.54
N LEU A 496 28.06 -19.37 -8.47
CA LEU A 496 27.20 -20.51 -8.14
C LEU A 496 27.93 -21.59 -7.29
N GLN A 497 29.27 -21.64 -7.31
CA GLN A 497 30.04 -22.57 -6.47
C GLN A 497 30.18 -22.14 -5.01
N GLU A 498 29.73 -20.92 -4.66
CA GLU A 498 29.76 -20.43 -3.28
C GLU A 498 28.83 -21.23 -2.36
N LYS A 499 29.19 -21.31 -1.07
CA LYS A 499 28.39 -22.05 -0.07
C LYS A 499 27.13 -21.32 0.40
N ASN A 500 26.80 -20.17 -0.19
CA ASN A 500 25.64 -19.36 0.19
C ASN A 500 24.42 -19.71 -0.67
N LYS A 501 23.45 -20.42 -0.09
CA LYS A 501 22.24 -20.88 -0.79
C LYS A 501 21.44 -19.76 -1.44
N ILE A 502 21.32 -18.59 -0.80
CA ILE A 502 20.54 -17.45 -1.33
C ILE A 502 21.19 -16.95 -2.62
N VAL A 503 22.52 -16.83 -2.63
CA VAL A 503 23.28 -16.42 -3.82
C VAL A 503 23.15 -17.45 -4.92
N GLN A 504 23.29 -18.73 -4.58
CA GLN A 504 23.14 -19.81 -5.56
C GLN A 504 21.75 -19.81 -6.20
N THR A 505 20.67 -19.60 -5.43
CA THR A 505 19.31 -19.48 -5.97
C THR A 505 19.20 -18.33 -6.97
N LYS A 506 19.75 -17.14 -6.65
CA LYS A 506 19.76 -16.01 -7.58
C LYS A 506 20.57 -16.31 -8.86
N CYS A 507 21.72 -16.99 -8.74
CA CYS A 507 22.49 -17.45 -9.89
C CYS A 507 21.67 -18.40 -10.79
N LEU A 508 20.97 -19.37 -10.20
CA LEU A 508 20.12 -20.29 -10.96
C LEU A 508 18.95 -19.59 -11.64
N GLN A 509 18.32 -18.62 -10.98
CA GLN A 509 17.29 -17.78 -11.60
C GLN A 509 17.84 -17.02 -12.82
N PHE A 510 19.07 -16.49 -12.72
CA PHE A 510 19.74 -15.84 -13.85
C PHE A 510 19.93 -16.80 -15.04
N PHE A 511 20.46 -18.00 -14.79
CA PHE A 511 20.62 -19.02 -15.84
C PHE A 511 19.29 -19.45 -16.45
N LYS A 512 18.25 -19.63 -15.63
CA LYS A 512 16.90 -19.96 -16.09
C LYS A 512 16.38 -18.91 -17.06
N ILE A 513 16.48 -17.62 -16.71
CA ILE A 513 16.05 -16.51 -17.57
C ILE A 513 16.82 -16.51 -18.89
N LEU A 514 18.14 -16.70 -18.87
CA LEU A 514 18.95 -16.72 -20.09
C LEU A 514 18.58 -17.87 -21.04
N VAL A 515 18.43 -19.10 -20.53
CA VAL A 515 18.06 -20.24 -21.38
C VAL A 515 16.65 -20.07 -21.95
N LEU A 516 15.74 -19.45 -21.21
CA LEU A 516 14.38 -19.16 -21.69
C LEU A 516 14.34 -18.17 -22.87
N GLN A 517 15.37 -17.33 -23.06
CA GLN A 517 15.44 -16.40 -24.20
C GLN A 517 15.53 -17.12 -25.55
N ARG A 518 16.03 -18.37 -25.58
CA ARG A 518 16.24 -19.17 -26.81
C ARG A 518 17.07 -18.45 -27.89
N ASP A 519 17.99 -17.59 -27.47
CA ASP A 519 18.89 -16.82 -28.34
C ASP A 519 20.23 -17.55 -28.57
N GLU A 520 20.72 -17.59 -29.81
CA GLU A 520 21.94 -18.33 -30.17
C GLU A 520 23.22 -17.80 -29.50
N ASP A 521 23.35 -16.49 -29.33
CA ASP A 521 24.57 -15.93 -28.70
C ASP A 521 24.54 -16.13 -27.19
N ILE A 522 23.37 -16.00 -26.57
CA ILE A 522 23.18 -16.35 -25.16
C ILE A 522 23.44 -17.85 -24.93
N ASN A 523 23.01 -18.72 -25.85
CA ASN A 523 23.30 -20.14 -25.75
C ASN A 523 24.81 -20.41 -25.75
N LYS A 524 25.62 -19.69 -26.54
CA LYS A 524 27.09 -19.80 -26.50
C LYS A 524 27.65 -19.42 -25.14
N GLU A 525 27.15 -18.35 -24.52
CA GLU A 525 27.54 -17.95 -23.16
C GLU A 525 27.18 -19.02 -22.12
N VAL A 526 25.98 -19.59 -22.21
CA VAL A 526 25.54 -20.69 -21.32
C VAL A 526 26.42 -21.92 -21.50
N ILE A 527 26.79 -22.27 -22.75
CA ILE A 527 27.71 -23.39 -23.04
C ILE A 527 29.03 -23.22 -22.30
N MET A 528 29.62 -22.02 -22.31
CA MET A 528 30.87 -21.74 -21.60
C MET A 528 30.75 -21.91 -20.08
N ALA A 529 29.56 -21.66 -19.52
CA ALA A 529 29.30 -21.78 -18.09
C ALA A 529 28.79 -23.16 -17.64
N LEU A 530 28.54 -24.10 -18.57
CA LEU A 530 28.02 -25.44 -18.27
C LEU A 530 28.82 -26.20 -17.20
N PRO A 531 30.17 -26.22 -17.20
CA PRO A 531 30.91 -26.94 -16.16
C PRO A 531 30.55 -26.47 -14.74
N ASN A 532 30.39 -25.15 -14.58
CA ASN A 532 29.97 -24.55 -13.33
C ASN A 532 28.49 -24.82 -13.01
N LEU A 533 27.62 -24.87 -14.01
CA LEU A 533 26.20 -25.18 -13.82
C LEU A 533 25.98 -26.66 -13.40
N ILE A 534 26.77 -27.59 -13.95
CA ILE A 534 26.60 -29.03 -13.76
C ILE A 534 27.32 -29.56 -12.51
N CYS A 535 28.43 -28.96 -12.10
CA CYS A 535 29.17 -29.40 -10.91
C CYS A 535 28.28 -29.56 -9.66
N PRO A 536 27.39 -28.59 -9.31
CA PRO A 536 26.49 -28.73 -8.15
C PRO A 536 25.49 -29.90 -8.26
N LEU A 537 25.01 -30.24 -9.47
CA LEU A 537 24.12 -31.39 -9.67
C LEU A 537 24.80 -32.71 -9.28
N LEU A 538 26.10 -32.82 -9.56
CA LEU A 538 26.87 -34.03 -9.29
C LEU A 538 27.27 -34.14 -7.82
N LEU A 539 27.46 -33.01 -7.14
CA LEU A 539 27.82 -32.96 -5.71
C LEU A 539 26.64 -33.23 -4.74
N TYR A 540 25.44 -33.43 -5.26
CA TYR A 540 24.22 -33.65 -4.47
C TYR A 540 24.28 -34.88 -3.54
N LYS A 541 24.10 -34.67 -2.22
CA LYS A 541 24.18 -35.73 -1.19
C LYS A 541 22.84 -36.13 -0.53
N GLY A 542 21.71 -35.57 -0.95
CA GLY A 542 20.36 -35.96 -0.46
C GLY A 542 19.61 -34.87 0.34
N LEU A 543 18.38 -35.23 0.75
CA LEU A 543 17.17 -34.46 1.19
C LEU A 543 17.25 -32.99 1.68
N ARG A 544 18.38 -32.45 2.18
CA ARG A 544 18.49 -31.06 2.67
C ARG A 544 18.74 -30.00 1.58
N GLU A 545 18.96 -30.43 0.34
CA GLU A 545 19.31 -29.56 -0.81
C GLU A 545 18.34 -29.73 -2.00
N ASN A 546 17.14 -30.27 -1.75
CA ASN A 546 16.15 -30.57 -2.79
C ASN A 546 15.79 -29.35 -3.66
N LEU A 547 15.69 -28.15 -3.08
CA LEU A 547 15.28 -26.94 -3.80
C LEU A 547 16.27 -26.55 -4.91
N MET A 548 17.56 -26.51 -4.59
CA MET A 548 18.63 -26.16 -5.54
C MET A 548 18.75 -27.21 -6.64
N TYR A 549 18.66 -28.49 -6.26
CA TYR A 549 18.69 -29.60 -7.18
C TYR A 549 17.51 -29.57 -8.16
N SER A 550 16.30 -29.28 -7.67
CA SER A 550 15.10 -29.14 -8.51
C SER A 550 15.22 -27.98 -9.49
N GLN A 551 15.73 -26.82 -9.08
CA GLN A 551 15.94 -25.68 -9.98
C GLN A 551 16.98 -25.98 -11.07
N LEU A 552 18.07 -26.68 -10.73
CA LEU A 552 19.07 -27.11 -11.72
C LEU A 552 18.48 -28.10 -12.73
N LEU A 553 17.69 -29.08 -12.28
CA LEU A 553 16.99 -29.99 -13.17
C LEU A 553 15.95 -29.28 -14.04
N GLU A 554 15.30 -28.25 -13.52
CA GLU A 554 14.39 -27.41 -14.29
C GLU A 554 15.13 -26.69 -15.43
N ILE A 555 16.31 -26.11 -15.17
CA ILE A 555 17.14 -25.49 -16.22
C ILE A 555 17.52 -26.53 -17.29
N VAL A 556 17.97 -27.73 -16.88
CA VAL A 556 18.27 -28.84 -17.80
C VAL A 556 17.05 -29.22 -18.64
N LYS A 557 15.87 -29.28 -18.03
CA LYS A 557 14.61 -29.53 -18.73
C LYS A 557 14.32 -28.44 -19.77
N ILE A 558 14.45 -27.16 -19.40
CA ILE A 558 14.25 -26.02 -20.32
C ILE A 558 15.23 -26.09 -21.50
N ILE A 559 16.49 -26.48 -21.28
CA ILE A 559 17.48 -26.68 -22.36
C ILE A 559 16.96 -27.71 -23.38
N TYR A 560 16.43 -28.86 -22.93
CA TYR A 560 15.87 -29.87 -23.83
C TYR A 560 14.59 -29.42 -24.51
N GLU A 561 13.71 -28.71 -23.79
CA GLU A 561 12.47 -28.16 -24.36
C GLU A 561 12.72 -27.08 -25.42
N GLY A 562 13.82 -26.32 -25.31
CA GLY A 562 14.24 -25.31 -26.27
C GLY A 562 14.71 -25.88 -27.61
N GLY A 563 15.15 -27.15 -27.66
CA GLY A 563 15.46 -27.85 -28.91
C GLY A 563 16.74 -27.43 -29.64
N ASN A 564 17.58 -26.54 -29.06
CA ASN A 564 18.86 -26.14 -29.66
C ASN A 564 19.87 -27.32 -29.61
N GLN A 565 20.19 -27.86 -30.78
CA GLN A 565 21.03 -29.08 -30.91
C GLN A 565 22.45 -28.89 -30.40
N ASN A 566 23.02 -27.69 -30.53
CA ASN A 566 24.38 -27.41 -30.08
C ASN A 566 24.45 -27.40 -28.54
N LEU A 567 23.56 -26.63 -27.90
CA LEU A 567 23.47 -26.56 -26.44
C LEU A 567 23.19 -27.92 -25.81
N MET A 568 22.25 -28.71 -26.37
CA MET A 568 21.96 -30.06 -25.89
C MET A 568 23.17 -31.00 -26.01
N LYS A 569 23.91 -30.95 -27.12
CA LYS A 569 25.12 -31.77 -27.31
C LYS A 569 26.23 -31.38 -26.33
N CYS A 570 26.46 -30.08 -26.14
CA CYS A 570 27.46 -29.60 -25.19
C CYS A 570 27.12 -29.98 -23.74
N LEU A 571 25.84 -29.90 -23.34
CA LEU A 571 25.37 -30.37 -22.04
C LEU A 571 25.67 -31.85 -21.82
N GLU A 572 25.40 -32.70 -22.81
CA GLU A 572 25.66 -34.14 -22.74
C GLU A 572 27.15 -34.46 -22.70
N GLN A 573 27.94 -33.74 -23.50
CA GLN A 573 29.39 -33.87 -23.48
C GLN A 573 29.97 -33.47 -22.13
N GLU A 574 29.50 -32.37 -21.54
CA GLU A 574 29.95 -31.91 -20.23
C GLU A 574 29.60 -32.95 -19.16
N LEU A 575 28.35 -33.42 -19.09
CA LEU A 575 27.96 -34.49 -18.16
C LEU A 575 28.86 -35.72 -18.29
N LYS A 576 29.22 -36.11 -19.52
CA LYS A 576 30.08 -37.26 -19.79
C LYS A 576 31.49 -37.11 -19.21
N GLN A 577 32.03 -35.89 -19.10
CA GLN A 577 33.35 -35.67 -18.49
C GLN A 577 33.39 -36.10 -17.02
N TRP A 578 32.23 -36.18 -16.37
CA TRP A 578 32.07 -36.56 -14.97
C TRP A 578 31.70 -38.04 -14.77
N GLU A 579 31.87 -38.90 -15.79
CA GLU A 579 31.57 -40.35 -15.72
C GLU A 579 32.19 -41.07 -14.50
N ARG A 580 33.32 -40.56 -14.00
CA ARG A 580 34.04 -41.12 -12.84
C ARG A 580 33.49 -40.67 -11.49
N HIS A 581 32.56 -39.72 -11.45
CA HIS A 581 32.00 -39.19 -10.21
C HIS A 581 30.98 -40.18 -9.60
N SER A 582 30.97 -40.32 -8.28
CA SER A 582 30.13 -41.32 -7.58
C SER A 582 28.63 -41.19 -7.86
N ASN A 583 28.14 -39.97 -8.03
CA ASN A 583 26.74 -39.68 -8.32
C ASN A 583 26.37 -39.66 -9.80
N TYR A 584 27.35 -39.84 -10.72
CA TYR A 584 27.13 -39.69 -12.16
C TYR A 584 26.00 -40.56 -12.68
N SER A 585 26.02 -41.87 -12.40
CA SER A 585 25.03 -42.82 -12.95
C SER A 585 23.60 -42.41 -12.61
N LYS A 586 23.36 -41.95 -11.38
CA LYS A 586 22.04 -41.49 -10.92
C LYS A 586 21.60 -40.20 -11.62
N VAL A 587 22.49 -39.20 -11.70
CA VAL A 587 22.20 -37.92 -12.37
C VAL A 587 21.99 -38.14 -13.87
N HIS A 588 22.84 -38.94 -14.50
CA HIS A 588 22.75 -39.29 -15.91
C HIS A 588 21.42 -39.97 -16.26
N GLU A 589 20.95 -40.91 -15.44
CA GLU A 589 19.65 -41.56 -15.63
C GLU A 589 18.48 -40.56 -15.54
N ILE A 590 18.50 -39.65 -14.56
CA ILE A 590 17.49 -38.60 -14.41
C ILE A 590 17.48 -37.68 -15.64
N VAL A 591 18.64 -37.18 -16.06
CA VAL A 591 18.79 -36.30 -17.24
C VAL A 591 18.35 -37.00 -18.52
N LYS A 592 18.70 -38.29 -18.68
CA LYS A 592 18.26 -39.11 -19.82
C LYS A 592 16.74 -39.27 -19.86
N ASN A 593 16.11 -39.50 -18.71
CA ASN A 593 14.65 -39.58 -18.61
C ASN A 593 13.98 -38.23 -18.90
N LEU A 594 14.54 -37.12 -18.42
CA LEU A 594 14.08 -35.77 -18.74
C LEU A 594 14.14 -35.50 -20.24
N LYS A 595 15.28 -35.78 -20.90
CA LYS A 595 15.42 -35.67 -22.36
C LYS A 595 14.35 -36.49 -23.08
N GLY A 596 14.19 -37.76 -22.70
CA GLY A 596 13.21 -38.65 -23.32
C GLY A 596 11.77 -38.14 -23.21
N ASN A 597 11.39 -37.58 -22.06
CA ASN A 597 10.07 -37.00 -21.84
C ASN A 597 9.85 -35.71 -22.64
N CYS A 598 10.84 -34.82 -22.70
CA CYS A 598 10.76 -33.56 -23.46
C CYS A 598 10.65 -33.83 -24.97
N MET A 599 11.48 -34.73 -25.50
CA MET A 599 11.45 -35.09 -26.92
C MET A 599 10.09 -35.71 -27.31
N LYS A 600 9.53 -36.60 -26.47
CA LYS A 600 8.18 -37.19 -26.70
C LYS A 600 7.06 -36.14 -26.75
N ASN A 601 7.17 -35.06 -25.98
CA ASN A 601 6.19 -33.98 -25.96
C ASN A 601 6.32 -33.05 -27.19
N GLN A 602 7.54 -32.76 -27.64
CA GLN A 602 7.78 -31.98 -28.87
C GLN A 602 7.23 -32.68 -30.14
N PHE A 603 7.25 -34.02 -30.19
CA PHE A 603 6.64 -34.80 -31.28
C PHE A 603 5.10 -34.83 -31.23
N ARG A 604 4.47 -34.49 -30.10
CA ARG A 604 3.01 -34.38 -29.99
C ARG A 604 2.48 -33.00 -30.40
N THR A 605 3.26 -31.94 -30.19
CA THR A 605 2.88 -30.55 -30.51
C THR A 605 3.15 -30.15 -31.97
N SER A 606 3.96 -30.91 -32.70
CA SER A 606 4.27 -30.65 -34.13
C SER A 606 3.15 -31.05 -35.12
N ASN A 607 2.02 -31.57 -34.63
CA ASN A 607 0.84 -31.93 -35.43
C ASN A 607 -0.31 -30.90 -35.40
N VAL A 608 -0.08 -29.68 -34.89
CA VAL A 608 -1.08 -28.59 -34.90
C VAL A 608 -0.43 -27.33 -35.48
N GLU A 609 -1.12 -26.70 -36.44
CA GLU A 609 -0.65 -25.56 -37.24
C GLU A 609 -0.12 -24.38 -36.39
N TYR A 610 1.02 -23.83 -36.83
CA TYR A 610 1.68 -22.66 -36.24
C TYR A 610 0.81 -21.39 -36.38
N LYS A 611 0.54 -20.73 -35.26
CA LYS A 611 0.33 -19.26 -35.21
C LYS A 611 1.54 -18.62 -34.51
N PRO A 612 1.97 -17.40 -34.90
CA PRO A 612 3.12 -16.76 -34.29
C PRO A 612 2.77 -16.42 -32.85
N GLN A 613 3.50 -17.01 -31.89
CA GLN A 613 3.44 -16.61 -30.50
C GLN A 613 4.09 -15.23 -30.39
N GLN A 614 3.26 -14.23 -30.09
CA GLN A 614 3.69 -12.90 -29.66
C GLN A 614 4.65 -13.04 -28.47
N GLN A 615 5.63 -12.14 -28.36
CA GLN A 615 6.50 -11.99 -27.19
C GLN A 615 5.65 -11.96 -25.93
N ILE A 616 5.64 -13.06 -25.18
CA ILE A 616 5.02 -13.12 -23.86
C ILE A 616 6.02 -12.50 -22.90
N ASN A 617 5.73 -11.30 -22.43
CA ASN A 617 6.40 -10.72 -21.26
C ASN A 617 6.13 -11.64 -20.07
N TYR A 618 7.13 -12.44 -19.68
CA TYR A 618 7.08 -13.24 -18.47
C TYR A 618 7.27 -12.32 -17.26
N THR A 619 6.16 -11.85 -16.68
CA THR A 619 6.15 -11.22 -15.36
C THR A 619 6.23 -12.32 -14.30
N VAL A 620 7.37 -12.44 -13.63
CA VAL A 620 7.73 -13.48 -12.64
C VAL A 620 6.96 -13.34 -11.30
N VAL A 621 5.94 -12.49 -11.20
CA VAL A 621 5.32 -12.14 -9.92
C VAL A 621 4.17 -13.08 -9.53
N ASP A 622 3.48 -13.72 -10.48
CA ASP A 622 2.22 -14.44 -10.17
C ASP A 622 2.38 -15.95 -9.87
N ASP A 623 3.54 -16.56 -10.17
CA ASP A 623 3.72 -18.01 -10.05
C ASP A 623 4.23 -18.50 -8.67
N GLU A 624 4.39 -17.62 -7.67
CA GLU A 624 4.79 -18.03 -6.31
C GLU A 624 3.64 -18.70 -5.52
N ILE A 625 2.37 -18.55 -5.94
CA ILE A 625 1.20 -19.06 -5.19
C ILE A 625 0.85 -20.51 -5.53
N ASP A 626 1.14 -21.00 -6.74
CA ASP A 626 0.75 -22.36 -7.17
C ASP A 626 1.80 -23.46 -6.87
N LEU A 627 2.98 -23.07 -6.38
CA LEU A 627 4.07 -24.00 -6.07
C LEU A 627 3.82 -24.87 -4.82
N PHE A 628 2.84 -24.53 -3.97
CA PHE A 628 2.56 -25.25 -2.73
C PHE A 628 1.49 -26.34 -2.82
N LYS A 629 0.71 -26.40 -3.92
CA LYS A 629 -0.36 -27.42 -4.07
C LYS A 629 0.06 -28.68 -4.81
N SER A 630 1.14 -28.65 -5.61
CA SER A 630 1.49 -29.77 -6.50
C SER A 630 2.48 -30.79 -5.93
N VAL A 631 2.97 -30.60 -4.69
CA VAL A 631 3.91 -31.55 -4.02
C VAL A 631 3.21 -32.47 -3.00
N GLN A 632 1.90 -32.37 -2.80
CA GLN A 632 1.11 -33.40 -2.11
C GLN A 632 0.19 -34.14 -3.09
N GLY A 633 0.77 -35.05 -3.86
CA GLY A 633 0.03 -35.96 -4.74
C GLY A 633 -0.14 -37.36 -4.13
N HIS A 634 -1.37 -37.64 -3.70
CA HIS A 634 -2.03 -38.95 -3.64
C HIS A 634 -1.47 -40.07 -2.73
N SER A 635 -2.18 -40.30 -1.62
CA SER A 635 -2.46 -41.65 -1.11
C SER A 635 -3.98 -41.87 -1.05
N THR A 636 -4.49 -42.77 -1.87
CA THR A 636 -5.85 -43.38 -1.81
C THR A 636 -5.66 -44.86 -2.15
N ASN A 637 -6.30 -45.87 -1.59
CA ASN A 637 -7.36 -46.05 -0.58
C ASN A 637 -7.23 -47.48 -0.04
N LEU A 638 -7.67 -47.76 1.19
CA LEU A 638 -8.20 -49.08 1.54
C LEU A 638 -9.14 -48.96 2.76
N HIS A 639 -10.43 -49.20 2.52
CA HIS A 639 -11.43 -49.43 3.55
C HIS A 639 -11.06 -50.66 4.38
N LYS A 640 -11.19 -50.55 5.71
CA LYS A 640 -11.77 -51.59 6.57
C LYS A 640 -12.26 -50.99 7.89
N GLN A 641 -13.52 -51.29 8.19
CA GLN A 641 -14.18 -51.05 9.48
C GLN A 641 -13.45 -51.76 10.61
N THR A 642 -13.26 -51.10 11.76
CA THR A 642 -13.47 -51.69 13.09
C THR A 642 -13.48 -50.63 14.20
N GLN A 643 -14.27 -50.92 15.23
CA GLN A 643 -14.72 -50.10 16.35
C GLN A 643 -13.66 -49.84 17.44
N LYS A 644 -13.89 -48.76 18.22
CA LYS A 644 -13.57 -48.53 19.65
C LYS A 644 -12.09 -48.55 20.10
N LYS A 645 -11.63 -47.42 20.67
CA LYS A 645 -11.52 -47.19 22.13
C LYS A 645 -11.00 -45.78 22.44
N LEU A 646 -11.66 -45.13 23.41
CA LEU A 646 -11.21 -43.96 24.16
C LEU A 646 -9.95 -44.29 24.95
N VAL A 647 -8.96 -43.39 24.99
CA VAL A 647 -8.07 -43.13 26.15
C VAL A 647 -7.60 -41.67 26.07
N ASP A 648 -7.75 -40.97 27.19
CA ASP A 648 -7.33 -39.60 27.51
C ASP A 648 -5.83 -39.33 27.33
N TYR A 649 -5.46 -38.06 27.10
CA TYR A 649 -4.16 -37.53 27.54
C TYR A 649 -4.28 -36.06 27.95
N ASP A 650 -3.80 -35.84 29.17
CA ASP A 650 -3.72 -34.61 29.97
C ASP A 650 -2.88 -33.47 29.36
N ASP A 651 -3.17 -32.29 29.91
CA ASP A 651 -2.52 -30.99 29.82
C ASP A 651 -0.99 -31.00 30.02
N ASP A 652 -0.30 -30.08 29.35
CA ASP A 652 0.65 -29.12 29.96
C ASP A 652 1.44 -28.36 28.88
N VAL A 653 1.14 -27.07 28.70
CA VAL A 653 1.95 -26.11 27.92
C VAL A 653 2.43 -25.01 28.87
N GLU A 654 3.69 -25.10 29.30
CA GLU A 654 4.38 -24.04 30.05
C GLU A 654 4.72 -22.84 29.14
N ILE A 655 4.24 -21.67 29.55
CA ILE A 655 4.50 -20.36 28.95
C ILE A 655 5.78 -19.78 29.58
N ILE A 656 6.85 -19.62 28.79
CA ILE A 656 8.08 -18.94 29.22
C ILE A 656 7.95 -17.44 28.97
N THR A 657 7.73 -16.68 30.05
CA THR A 657 7.90 -15.22 30.10
C THR A 657 9.32 -14.85 30.53
N LYS A 658 10.04 -14.04 29.74
CA LYS A 658 11.34 -13.46 30.14
C LYS A 658 11.17 -11.99 30.56
N LYS A 659 11.45 -11.77 31.85
CA LYS A 659 11.65 -10.48 32.53
C LYS A 659 12.90 -9.76 32.02
N THR A 660 12.81 -8.46 31.75
CA THR A 660 13.95 -7.53 31.71
C THR A 660 14.08 -6.84 33.06
N LYS A 661 15.29 -6.92 33.64
CA LYS A 661 15.71 -6.19 34.83
C LYS A 661 16.28 -4.83 34.44
N ILE A 662 15.97 -3.85 35.27
CA ILE A 662 16.58 -2.54 35.40
C ILE A 662 17.98 -2.72 35.99
N ASP A 663 18.98 -2.08 35.39
CA ASP A 663 20.05 -1.32 36.05
C ASP A 663 20.60 -0.29 35.06
#